data_AF-A0A1I0FAR4-F1
#
_entry.id   AF-A0A1I0FAR4-F1
#
_cell.length_a   1.000
_cell.length_b   1.000
_cell.length_c   1.000
_cell.angle_alpha   90.00
_cell.angle_beta   90.00
_cell.angle_gamma   90.00
#
_symmetry.space_group_name_H-M   'P 1'
#
loop_
_entity.id
_entity.type
_entity.pdbx_description
1 polymer ?
#
loop_
_entity_poly.entity_id
_entity_poly.type
_entity_poly.pdbx_seq_one_letter_code
_entity_poly.pdbx_strand_id
1 'polypeptide(L)'
;MMRTSRLLRFALLGLTLVWASPAPAQSFEGLDTPGASKKKRGKQASKKKKPARGKKAVPAEAPPEAESTPAEAPAEAAAEEAPTPSPGVAPDPVPTPEAAPAPAQTEGLGLDLTGSSSKGTAPTMSFDAVDVSGKTADRQRLDVAVSLFKNDEYEQASMSAYEVLQDPKMSGLHTEARYVVAKALYRMGLYHSALGEFSKILALGPQTKFFKTSLEWLFFISRKTKNETVVLDEIARYANYEFPEKFRSEFRYLLARYHFVRGRALDQVGQTAEADKSFEEVKRLALTVPRTDAFYPRVKFLQGIALFRFGTKQKSADGRRGDTNMMQSIEAMKEVVRLTRPNPAKGGEEAKLDQSLRELAFMQLARTHYGMQQNRYAIFYFNKIERGTTQWLESMFESSWANYRVGQYEQALGNLITLSSPFFREEYFPEALILKAVIYYENCRYRESTLILQDFERTYLPVHDQLDKLVKENRNADEYYGVLSEVQKKNKEGLEKNGTDIILERILRLALTDQDLKKTNDSILELENEMDLFGEKKDTFKYSELSKALLEGLKEQRVSLISRAGIMAKGKLESELMALKQLLANGLRIKFETTTKEKEFLEEQLKAGGRTAIVKKYRYSVAVPDDQLYWPYEGEYWRDELGTYQYTMTKGCIERDSANRDVQASSQAR
;
A
#
# COMPACT_ATOMS: atom_id res chain seq x y z
N MET A 1 -52.91 -17.00 20.77
CA MET A 1 -52.29 -15.65 20.63
C MET A 1 -50.88 -15.84 20.07
N MET A 2 -50.46 -15.03 19.09
CA MET A 2 -49.15 -15.11 18.42
C MET A 2 -48.67 -13.71 17.99
N ARG A 3 -47.37 -13.59 17.64
CA ARG A 3 -46.66 -12.43 17.06
C ARG A 3 -46.28 -11.28 18.01
N THR A 4 -45.06 -11.33 18.58
CA THR A 4 -44.20 -10.15 18.90
C THR A 4 -42.75 -10.57 19.22
N SER A 5 -42.05 -11.23 18.28
CA SER A 5 -40.69 -11.75 18.54
C SER A 5 -39.74 -11.87 17.32
N ARG A 6 -40.00 -11.16 16.21
CA ARG A 6 -39.20 -11.27 14.96
C ARG A 6 -38.42 -10.03 14.52
N LEU A 7 -38.41 -8.93 15.29
CA LEU A 7 -37.84 -7.64 14.86
C LEU A 7 -36.37 -7.37 15.27
N LEU A 8 -35.69 -8.28 15.98
CA LEU A 8 -34.35 -8.04 16.53
C LEU A 8 -33.18 -8.74 15.79
N ARG A 9 -33.36 -9.17 14.53
CA ARG A 9 -32.35 -9.93 13.77
C ARG A 9 -31.89 -9.32 12.43
N PHE A 10 -32.26 -8.07 12.13
CA PHE A 10 -31.88 -7.40 10.87
C PHE A 10 -30.86 -6.25 11.00
N ALA A 11 -30.30 -6.03 12.20
CA ALA A 11 -29.39 -4.89 12.49
C ALA A 11 -27.88 -5.18 12.27
N LEU A 12 -27.52 -6.20 11.49
CA LEU A 12 -26.12 -6.64 11.29
C LEU A 12 -25.71 -6.81 9.81
N LEU A 13 -26.53 -6.34 8.87
CA LEU A 13 -26.26 -6.32 7.43
C LEU A 13 -26.43 -4.89 6.91
N GLY A 14 -25.33 -4.13 6.80
CA GLY A 14 -25.36 -2.75 6.32
C GLY A 14 -24.27 -1.83 6.89
N LEU A 15 -23.00 -2.20 6.76
CA LEU A 15 -21.89 -1.32 7.16
C LEU A 15 -20.71 -1.42 6.16
N THR A 16 -21.04 -1.12 4.90
CA THR A 16 -20.10 -1.04 3.76
C THR A 16 -20.10 0.37 3.17
N LEU A 17 -19.87 1.39 4.01
CA LEU A 17 -19.19 2.58 3.51
C LEU A 17 -17.70 2.26 3.46
N VAL A 18 -17.14 2.28 2.26
CA VAL A 18 -15.71 2.32 2.02
C VAL A 18 -15.49 3.56 1.17
N TRP A 19 -14.70 4.51 1.66
CA TRP A 19 -14.17 5.61 0.87
C TRP A 19 -12.69 5.33 0.69
N ALA A 20 -12.20 5.25 -0.55
CA ALA A 20 -10.79 4.93 -0.79
C ALA A 20 -10.00 6.21 -1.06
N SER A 21 -9.44 6.80 0.00
CA SER A 21 -8.44 7.86 -0.13
C SER A 21 -7.04 7.22 -0.17
N PRO A 22 -6.21 7.42 -1.21
CA PRO A 22 -4.79 7.11 -1.10
C PRO A 22 -4.19 7.89 0.09
N ALA A 23 -3.11 7.37 0.68
CA ALA A 23 -2.40 8.14 1.70
C ALA A 23 -1.96 9.47 1.08
N PRO A 24 -2.25 10.63 1.71
CA PRO A 24 -2.05 11.91 1.06
C PRO A 24 -0.57 12.09 0.69
N ALA A 25 -0.31 12.29 -0.60
CA ALA A 25 0.88 12.99 -1.05
C ALA A 25 0.99 14.27 -0.20
N GLN A 26 2.16 14.45 0.41
CA GLN A 26 2.28 15.23 1.64
C GLN A 26 1.76 16.65 1.42
N SER A 27 0.70 17.02 2.16
CA SER A 27 0.11 18.35 2.09
C SER A 27 1.19 19.42 2.25
N PHE A 28 1.05 20.51 1.49
CA PHE A 28 2.02 21.59 1.24
C PHE A 28 2.39 22.44 2.49
N GLU A 29 2.73 21.79 3.61
CA GLU A 29 3.27 22.35 4.87
C GLU A 29 4.77 22.74 4.74
N GLY A 30 5.20 23.08 3.51
CA GLY A 30 6.61 23.37 3.18
C GLY A 30 6.87 24.81 2.75
N LEU A 31 5.83 25.62 2.51
CA LEU A 31 5.96 26.99 2.03
C LEU A 31 5.67 28.02 3.14
N ASP A 32 6.45 27.94 4.23
CA ASP A 32 6.53 28.97 5.29
C ASP A 32 7.22 30.23 4.73
N THR A 33 6.50 30.99 3.91
CA THR A 33 6.99 32.24 3.30
C THR A 33 7.39 33.25 4.39
N PRO A 34 8.66 33.65 4.51
CA PRO A 34 9.16 34.45 5.64
C PRO A 34 8.77 35.93 5.51
N GLY A 35 7.51 36.28 5.81
CA GLY A 35 6.96 37.58 5.40
C GLY A 35 5.82 38.21 6.20
N ALA A 36 5.50 37.77 7.43
CA ALA A 36 4.36 38.31 8.19
C ALA A 36 4.64 38.70 9.66
N SER A 37 5.82 39.27 9.95
CA SER A 37 6.11 39.79 11.29
C SER A 37 5.16 40.94 11.66
N LYS A 38 4.21 40.70 12.56
CA LYS A 38 3.26 41.73 13.07
C LYS A 38 4.03 42.87 13.74
N LYS A 39 4.23 43.98 13.00
CA LYS A 39 4.78 45.24 13.53
C LYS A 39 3.90 45.74 14.68
N LYS A 40 4.29 45.44 15.92
CA LYS A 40 3.77 46.15 17.12
C LYS A 40 4.03 47.63 16.91
N ARG A 41 2.96 48.45 16.80
CA ARG A 41 3.07 49.91 16.73
C ARG A 41 3.63 50.42 18.06
N GLY A 42 4.94 50.68 18.11
CA GLY A 42 5.54 51.38 19.23
C GLY A 42 4.96 52.78 19.35
N LYS A 43 4.38 53.11 20.50
CA LYS A 43 4.18 54.50 20.92
C LYS A 43 5.39 54.93 21.74
N GLN A 44 5.96 56.08 21.41
CA GLN A 44 7.11 56.64 22.10
C GLN A 44 6.76 57.03 23.54
N ALA A 45 7.72 56.92 24.45
CA ALA A 45 7.59 57.38 25.83
C ALA A 45 7.94 58.86 25.98
N SER A 46 7.19 59.60 26.78
CA SER A 46 7.56 60.94 27.26
C SER A 46 7.33 61.05 28.78
N LYS A 47 8.30 61.63 29.48
CA LYS A 47 8.32 61.71 30.96
C LYS A 47 7.59 62.97 31.45
N LYS A 48 6.83 62.88 32.56
CA LYS A 48 7.03 63.67 33.81
C LYS A 48 5.87 63.58 34.84
N LYS A 49 6.26 63.50 36.13
CA LYS A 49 5.68 64.11 37.36
C LYS A 49 4.18 63.93 37.76
N LYS A 50 3.99 63.39 38.97
CA LYS A 50 2.89 63.67 39.96
C LYS A 50 2.96 65.17 40.42
N PRO A 51 1.98 65.77 41.19
CA PRO A 51 0.97 65.15 42.07
C PRO A 51 -0.43 65.83 42.22
N ALA A 52 -1.26 65.22 43.12
CA ALA A 52 -2.13 65.85 44.14
C ALA A 52 -3.67 66.01 43.94
N ARG A 53 -4.41 65.60 45.00
CA ARG A 53 -5.77 65.96 45.52
C ARG A 53 -7.01 65.83 44.59
N GLY A 54 -8.18 65.35 45.05
CA GLY A 54 -8.53 64.65 46.31
C GLY A 54 -10.00 64.85 46.79
N LYS A 55 -10.51 63.93 47.66
CA LYS A 55 -11.89 63.84 48.23
C LYS A 55 -12.96 63.44 47.18
N LYS A 56 -14.07 62.72 47.45
CA LYS A 56 -14.74 62.05 48.62
C LYS A 56 -15.50 60.79 48.03
N ALA A 57 -16.14 59.82 48.69
CA ALA A 57 -16.51 59.50 50.08
C ALA A 57 -16.68 57.95 50.29
N VAL A 58 -17.19 57.51 51.45
CA VAL A 58 -17.41 56.13 51.99
C VAL A 58 -18.61 56.22 53.00
N PRO A 59 -19.46 55.20 53.35
CA PRO A 59 -19.45 53.72 53.20
C PRO A 59 -20.62 53.21 52.28
N ALA A 60 -21.12 51.95 52.25
CA ALA A 60 -20.88 50.66 52.95
C ALA A 60 -20.90 49.49 51.91
N GLU A 61 -20.77 48.18 52.18
CA GLU A 61 -20.84 47.34 53.40
C GLU A 61 -20.04 46.02 53.22
N ALA A 62 -19.71 45.31 54.31
CA ALA A 62 -18.98 44.02 54.39
C ALA A 62 -19.17 43.44 55.83
N PRO A 63 -18.72 42.21 56.22
CA PRO A 63 -17.93 41.17 55.55
C PRO A 63 -18.75 39.84 55.52
N PRO A 64 -18.34 38.59 55.92
CA PRO A 64 -17.05 37.89 56.16
C PRO A 64 -16.85 36.68 55.20
N GLU A 65 -15.83 35.80 55.21
CA GLU A 65 -14.42 35.70 55.69
C GLU A 65 -13.78 34.56 54.81
N ALA A 66 -12.47 34.42 54.57
CA ALA A 66 -11.38 34.02 55.48
C ALA A 66 -11.65 32.69 56.23
N GLU A 67 -10.72 31.73 56.41
CA GLU A 67 -9.33 31.60 55.93
C GLU A 67 -8.84 30.14 56.05
N SER A 68 -7.53 29.91 55.91
CA SER A 68 -6.73 28.76 56.40
C SER A 68 -6.64 27.43 55.61
N THR A 69 -5.38 27.08 55.33
CA THR A 69 -4.76 25.75 55.07
C THR A 69 -4.53 25.00 56.42
N PRO A 70 -4.03 23.73 56.51
CA PRO A 70 -3.14 23.03 55.56
C PRO A 70 -3.25 21.48 55.41
N ALA A 71 -2.36 20.95 54.56
CA ALA A 71 -1.63 19.67 54.59
C ALA A 71 -2.28 18.38 55.16
N GLU A 72 -2.27 17.32 54.34
CA GLU A 72 -1.38 16.17 54.59
C GLU A 72 -1.17 15.29 53.32
N ALA A 73 -0.13 14.46 53.35
CA ALA A 73 0.13 13.33 52.44
C ALA A 73 0.52 12.13 53.33
N PRO A 74 0.31 10.85 52.91
CA PRO A 74 1.27 10.19 52.01
C PRO A 74 0.54 9.17 51.06
N ALA A 75 1.15 8.22 50.33
CA ALA A 75 2.56 7.81 50.21
C ALA A 75 2.85 7.30 48.78
N GLU A 76 4.07 7.49 48.29
CA GLU A 76 4.65 6.61 47.26
C GLU A 76 5.42 5.47 47.93
N ALA A 77 5.56 4.33 47.24
CA ALA A 77 6.42 3.23 47.65
C ALA A 77 7.21 2.73 46.43
N ALA A 78 8.52 2.99 46.42
CA ALA A 78 9.45 2.48 45.41
C ALA A 78 10.15 1.20 45.92
N ALA A 79 10.64 0.37 44.99
CA ALA A 79 11.42 -0.83 45.30
C ALA A 79 12.44 -1.15 44.20
N GLU A 80 13.68 -0.66 44.40
CA GLU A 80 14.91 -1.30 43.91
C GLU A 80 15.43 -2.21 45.07
N GLU A 81 16.34 -3.18 44.93
CA GLU A 81 17.25 -3.52 43.82
C GLU A 81 17.49 -5.06 43.78
N ALA A 82 18.47 -5.55 43.00
CA ALA A 82 18.74 -6.98 42.77
C ALA A 82 19.64 -7.64 43.85
N PRO A 83 19.88 -8.99 43.78
CA PRO A 83 21.03 -9.44 42.98
C PRO A 83 20.81 -10.76 42.19
N THR A 84 21.76 -11.06 41.30
CA THR A 84 21.82 -12.26 40.44
C THR A 84 22.50 -13.46 41.11
N PRO A 85 22.36 -14.65 40.51
CA PRO A 85 23.57 -15.46 40.27
C PRO A 85 23.67 -15.97 38.81
N SER A 86 24.86 -16.47 38.45
CA SER A 86 25.19 -17.13 37.19
C SER A 86 26.39 -18.06 37.43
N PRO A 87 26.74 -18.97 36.50
CA PRO A 87 25.87 -19.85 35.72
C PRO A 87 26.17 -21.34 36.02
N GLY A 88 25.21 -22.24 35.80
CA GLY A 88 25.43 -23.68 35.92
C GLY A 88 26.28 -24.24 34.77
N VAL A 89 27.25 -25.12 35.08
CA VAL A 89 28.09 -25.80 34.08
C VAL A 89 27.27 -26.85 33.31
N ALA A 90 27.36 -26.83 31.98
CA ALA A 90 26.83 -27.89 31.13
C ALA A 90 27.90 -28.96 30.87
N PRO A 91 27.56 -30.27 30.90
CA PRO A 91 28.44 -31.34 30.43
C PRO A 91 28.37 -31.46 28.90
N ASP A 92 29.49 -31.85 28.27
CA ASP A 92 29.61 -31.99 26.81
C ASP A 92 28.80 -33.18 26.24
N PRO A 93 28.35 -33.09 24.96
CA PRO A 93 27.54 -34.12 24.32
C PRO A 93 28.38 -35.30 23.79
N VAL A 94 27.82 -36.50 23.89
CA VAL A 94 28.37 -37.72 23.27
C VAL A 94 27.98 -37.76 21.77
N PRO A 95 28.93 -38.04 20.84
CA PRO A 95 28.64 -38.04 19.40
C PRO A 95 28.04 -39.36 18.90
N THR A 96 27.11 -39.28 17.94
CA THR A 96 26.68 -40.37 17.04
C THR A 96 26.02 -39.72 15.78
N PRO A 97 25.90 -40.41 14.64
CA PRO A 97 26.65 -39.94 13.48
C PRO A 97 25.83 -39.27 12.36
N GLU A 98 26.59 -38.64 11.46
CA GLU A 98 26.18 -38.01 10.22
C GLU A 98 25.40 -38.96 9.28
N ALA A 99 24.31 -38.46 8.69
CA ALA A 99 23.51 -39.16 7.70
C ALA A 99 23.45 -38.37 6.39
N ALA A 100 23.75 -39.03 5.27
CA ALA A 100 23.84 -38.44 3.94
C ALA A 100 22.47 -37.92 3.42
N PRO A 101 22.43 -36.91 2.53
CA PRO A 101 21.20 -36.26 2.11
C PRO A 101 20.30 -37.15 1.25
N ALA A 102 19.02 -37.23 1.61
CA ALA A 102 17.99 -37.84 0.77
C ALA A 102 17.63 -36.91 -0.41
N PRO A 103 17.32 -37.46 -1.61
CA PRO A 103 17.01 -36.67 -2.79
C PRO A 103 15.65 -35.95 -2.68
N ALA A 104 15.53 -34.82 -3.38
CA ALA A 104 14.32 -34.00 -3.40
C ALA A 104 13.11 -34.78 -3.97
N GLN A 105 12.06 -34.92 -3.16
CA GLN A 105 10.78 -35.49 -3.61
C GLN A 105 9.81 -34.37 -4.02
N THR A 106 9.18 -34.53 -5.18
CA THR A 106 8.14 -33.62 -5.69
C THR A 106 6.88 -33.66 -4.81
N GLU A 107 6.35 -32.51 -4.41
CA GLU A 107 5.25 -32.42 -3.43
C GLU A 107 3.95 -33.12 -3.87
N GLY A 108 3.46 -34.05 -3.06
CA GLY A 108 2.16 -34.71 -3.26
C GLY A 108 0.98 -33.83 -2.83
N LEU A 109 0.10 -33.46 -3.78
CA LEU A 109 -1.09 -32.64 -3.51
C LEU A 109 -2.21 -33.45 -2.83
N GLY A 110 -2.47 -33.12 -1.55
CA GLY A 110 -3.36 -33.84 -0.63
C GLY A 110 -4.67 -34.39 -1.22
N LEU A 111 -4.68 -35.69 -1.48
CA LEU A 111 -5.76 -36.66 -1.22
C LEU A 111 -5.22 -38.06 -1.55
N ASP A 112 -4.67 -38.77 -0.57
CA ASP A 112 -4.22 -40.15 -0.81
C ASP A 112 -5.43 -41.07 -1.02
N LEU A 113 -5.52 -41.58 -2.24
CA LEU A 113 -6.55 -42.50 -2.72
C LEU A 113 -5.93 -43.85 -3.15
N THR A 114 -4.80 -44.23 -2.54
CA THR A 114 -3.99 -45.41 -2.88
C THR A 114 -3.97 -46.48 -1.79
N GLY A 115 -4.78 -46.31 -0.73
CA GLY A 115 -4.92 -47.24 0.40
C GLY A 115 -5.41 -48.64 0.03
N SER A 116 -4.52 -49.45 -0.53
CA SER A 116 -4.68 -50.88 -0.75
C SER A 116 -4.28 -51.63 0.52
N SER A 117 -5.19 -52.45 1.05
CA SER A 117 -4.87 -53.33 2.17
C SER A 117 -3.94 -54.46 1.70
N SER A 118 -2.86 -54.69 2.44
CA SER A 118 -1.87 -55.73 2.15
C SER A 118 -2.47 -57.12 2.37
N LYS A 119 -2.57 -57.93 1.29
CA LYS A 119 -3.02 -59.31 1.37
C LYS A 119 -1.87 -60.27 1.69
N GLY A 120 -1.92 -60.90 2.87
CA GLY A 120 -1.29 -62.21 3.11
C GLY A 120 -2.13 -63.35 2.49
N THR A 121 -1.50 -64.47 2.14
CA THR A 121 -2.11 -65.58 1.36
C THR A 121 -1.53 -66.93 1.79
N ALA A 122 -2.28 -67.98 2.11
CA ALA A 122 -3.71 -68.09 2.46
C ALA A 122 -3.87 -69.08 3.67
N PRO A 123 -4.36 -70.35 3.61
CA PRO A 123 -5.00 -71.14 2.55
C PRO A 123 -6.54 -71.35 2.72
N THR A 124 -7.18 -71.61 1.58
CA THR A 124 -8.50 -72.21 1.31
C THR A 124 -9.34 -72.86 2.43
N MET A 125 -10.64 -72.54 2.46
CA MET A 125 -11.73 -73.54 2.35
C MET A 125 -13.05 -72.92 1.85
N SER A 126 -13.85 -73.73 1.15
CA SER A 126 -15.29 -73.60 0.78
C SER A 126 -15.86 -72.27 0.23
N PHE A 127 -16.71 -72.39 -0.79
CA PHE A 127 -17.58 -71.31 -1.25
C PHE A 127 -18.59 -70.90 -0.18
N ASP A 128 -18.68 -69.60 0.09
CA ASP A 128 -19.98 -68.94 0.24
C ASP A 128 -19.92 -67.60 -0.51
N ALA A 129 -21.01 -67.20 -1.16
CA ALA A 129 -21.04 -66.12 -2.15
C ALA A 129 -21.23 -64.74 -1.50
N VAL A 130 -20.33 -64.38 -0.56
CA VAL A 130 -20.33 -63.06 0.07
C VAL A 130 -19.95 -62.00 -0.95
N ASP A 131 -20.88 -61.08 -1.22
CA ASP A 131 -20.71 -60.00 -2.19
C ASP A 131 -19.58 -59.03 -1.79
N VAL A 132 -18.47 -59.08 -2.53
CA VAL A 132 -17.31 -58.18 -2.35
C VAL A 132 -17.48 -56.85 -3.13
N SER A 133 -18.71 -56.51 -3.52
CA SER A 133 -19.12 -55.19 -4.03
C SER A 133 -19.95 -54.40 -2.99
N GLY A 134 -19.55 -54.44 -1.72
CA GLY A 134 -20.13 -53.66 -0.61
C GLY A 134 -20.03 -52.13 -0.69
N LYS A 135 -19.96 -51.56 -1.90
CA LYS A 135 -20.19 -50.14 -2.20
C LYS A 135 -21.57 -50.00 -2.83
N THR A 136 -22.43 -49.15 -2.27
CA THR A 136 -23.70 -48.78 -2.91
C THR A 136 -23.46 -48.22 -4.32
N ALA A 137 -24.40 -48.43 -5.23
CA ALA A 137 -24.33 -47.89 -6.60
C ALA A 137 -24.09 -46.37 -6.63
N ASP A 138 -24.63 -45.66 -5.62
CA ASP A 138 -24.40 -44.23 -5.40
C ASP A 138 -22.92 -43.89 -5.23
N ARG A 139 -22.17 -44.70 -4.46
CA ARG A 139 -20.73 -44.49 -4.30
C ARG A 139 -19.95 -44.89 -5.54
N GLN A 140 -20.40 -45.88 -6.31
CA GLN A 140 -19.76 -46.23 -7.59
C GLN A 140 -19.74 -45.03 -8.56
N ARG A 141 -20.82 -44.23 -8.62
CA ARG A 141 -20.87 -42.99 -9.43
C ARG A 141 -19.78 -41.99 -9.03
N LEU A 142 -19.62 -41.75 -7.72
CA LEU A 142 -18.58 -40.86 -7.21
C LEU A 142 -17.17 -41.41 -7.44
N ASP A 143 -16.97 -42.73 -7.27
CA ASP A 143 -15.67 -43.36 -7.52
C ASP A 143 -15.29 -43.27 -9.02
N VAL A 144 -16.25 -43.24 -9.96
CA VAL A 144 -16.00 -42.96 -11.39
C VAL A 144 -15.52 -41.52 -11.61
N ALA A 145 -16.16 -40.52 -11.01
CA ALA A 145 -15.70 -39.13 -11.06
C ALA A 145 -14.28 -38.98 -10.46
N VAL A 146 -13.98 -39.74 -9.40
CA VAL A 146 -12.65 -39.83 -8.80
C VAL A 146 -11.63 -40.52 -9.71
N SER A 147 -12.00 -41.56 -10.47
CA SER A 147 -11.08 -42.16 -11.46
C SER A 147 -10.80 -41.22 -12.63
N LEU A 148 -11.81 -40.49 -13.13
CA LEU A 148 -11.61 -39.47 -14.16
C LEU A 148 -10.64 -38.38 -13.67
N PHE A 149 -10.74 -37.97 -12.40
CA PHE A 149 -9.80 -37.02 -11.81
C PHE A 149 -8.36 -37.58 -11.73
N LYS A 150 -8.20 -38.90 -11.49
CA LYS A 150 -6.89 -39.57 -11.48
C LYS A 150 -6.28 -39.74 -12.88
N ASN A 151 -7.11 -39.74 -13.93
CA ASN A 151 -6.70 -39.82 -15.33
C ASN A 151 -6.37 -38.44 -15.95
N ASP A 152 -6.34 -37.37 -15.13
CA ASP A 152 -6.26 -35.97 -15.55
C ASP A 152 -7.42 -35.48 -16.45
N GLU A 153 -8.52 -36.24 -16.52
CA GLU A 153 -9.74 -35.91 -17.28
C GLU A 153 -10.65 -34.93 -16.51
N TYR A 154 -10.07 -33.82 -16.05
CA TYR A 154 -10.68 -32.89 -15.08
C TYR A 154 -12.04 -32.32 -15.51
N GLU A 155 -12.24 -32.07 -16.81
CA GLU A 155 -13.54 -31.62 -17.36
C GLU A 155 -14.64 -32.64 -17.06
N GLN A 156 -14.42 -33.92 -17.42
CA GLN A 156 -15.37 -35.01 -17.18
C GLN A 156 -15.53 -35.30 -15.69
N ALA A 157 -14.43 -35.35 -14.94
CA ALA A 157 -14.43 -35.56 -13.49
C ALA A 157 -15.30 -34.53 -12.75
N SER A 158 -15.21 -33.26 -13.14
CA SER A 158 -16.00 -32.19 -12.54
C SER A 158 -17.49 -32.32 -12.87
N MET A 159 -17.87 -32.69 -14.10
CA MET A 159 -19.25 -32.89 -14.49
C MET A 159 -19.88 -34.09 -13.76
N SER A 160 -19.23 -35.25 -13.76
CA SER A 160 -19.76 -36.45 -13.08
C SER A 160 -19.82 -36.27 -11.55
N ALA A 161 -18.89 -35.52 -10.95
CA ALA A 161 -18.99 -35.16 -9.54
C ALA A 161 -20.13 -34.14 -9.27
N TYR A 162 -20.42 -33.25 -10.22
CA TYR A 162 -21.54 -32.31 -10.11
C TYR A 162 -22.91 -33.00 -10.27
N GLU A 163 -23.04 -34.03 -11.10
CA GLU A 163 -24.23 -34.89 -11.15
C GLU A 163 -24.51 -35.54 -9.78
N VAL A 164 -23.46 -35.97 -9.07
CA VAL A 164 -23.59 -36.50 -7.70
C VAL A 164 -24.05 -35.44 -6.69
N LEU A 165 -23.75 -34.16 -6.92
CA LEU A 165 -24.26 -33.04 -6.10
C LEU A 165 -25.74 -32.72 -6.35
N GLN A 166 -26.26 -33.01 -7.54
CA GLN A 166 -27.63 -32.67 -7.91
C GLN A 166 -28.66 -33.70 -7.42
N ASP A 167 -28.29 -34.98 -7.24
CA ASP A 167 -29.20 -36.00 -6.71
C ASP A 167 -29.35 -35.86 -5.17
N PRO A 168 -30.55 -35.53 -4.64
CA PRO A 168 -30.75 -35.40 -3.19
C PRO A 168 -30.56 -36.71 -2.41
N LYS A 169 -30.70 -37.86 -3.08
CA LYS A 169 -30.52 -39.19 -2.47
C LYS A 169 -29.07 -39.42 -2.07
N MET A 170 -28.12 -38.84 -2.81
CA MET A 170 -26.68 -38.98 -2.58
C MET A 170 -26.11 -37.94 -1.60
N SER A 171 -26.96 -37.30 -0.79
CA SER A 171 -26.59 -36.23 0.17
C SER A 171 -25.41 -36.58 1.09
N GLY A 172 -25.29 -37.83 1.54
CA GLY A 172 -24.13 -38.29 2.33
C GLY A 172 -22.78 -38.25 1.60
N LEU A 173 -22.80 -38.20 0.26
CA LEU A 173 -21.61 -38.10 -0.60
C LEU A 173 -21.35 -36.68 -1.11
N HIS A 174 -22.30 -35.74 -0.95
CA HIS A 174 -22.20 -34.39 -1.51
C HIS A 174 -20.92 -33.65 -1.12
N THR A 175 -20.45 -33.76 0.12
CA THR A 175 -19.22 -33.05 0.55
C THR A 175 -17.96 -33.60 -0.15
N GLU A 176 -17.91 -34.90 -0.43
CA GLU A 176 -16.81 -35.54 -1.16
C GLU A 176 -16.88 -35.22 -2.65
N ALA A 177 -18.08 -35.23 -3.23
CA ALA A 177 -18.33 -34.80 -4.61
C ALA A 177 -17.91 -33.34 -4.84
N ARG A 178 -18.31 -32.40 -3.95
CA ARG A 178 -17.89 -30.99 -4.04
C ARG A 178 -16.37 -30.82 -3.93
N TYR A 179 -15.71 -31.61 -3.10
CA TYR A 179 -14.25 -31.60 -2.98
C TYR A 179 -13.55 -32.06 -4.27
N VAL A 180 -14.12 -33.04 -4.98
CA VAL A 180 -13.65 -33.44 -6.33
C VAL A 180 -13.87 -32.33 -7.36
N VAL A 181 -15.06 -31.71 -7.40
CA VAL A 181 -15.34 -30.56 -8.29
C VAL A 181 -14.35 -29.42 -8.04
N ALA A 182 -14.16 -29.00 -6.79
CA ALA A 182 -13.26 -27.90 -6.44
C ALA A 182 -11.79 -28.17 -6.83
N LYS A 183 -11.30 -29.40 -6.62
CA LYS A 183 -9.96 -29.82 -7.08
C LYS A 183 -9.85 -29.87 -8.61
N ALA A 184 -10.89 -30.31 -9.32
CA ALA A 184 -10.90 -30.34 -10.79
C ALA A 184 -10.87 -28.91 -11.39
N LEU A 185 -11.67 -27.99 -10.84
CA LEU A 185 -11.66 -26.57 -11.23
C LEU A 185 -10.29 -25.93 -11.05
N TYR A 186 -9.65 -26.14 -9.90
CA TYR A 186 -8.28 -25.66 -9.64
C TYR A 186 -7.27 -26.20 -10.66
N ARG A 187 -7.35 -27.50 -10.99
CA ARG A 187 -6.49 -28.14 -12.00
C ARG A 187 -6.71 -27.61 -13.41
N MET A 188 -7.92 -27.17 -13.74
CA MET A 188 -8.25 -26.52 -15.02
C MET A 188 -7.87 -25.03 -15.06
N GLY A 189 -7.32 -24.46 -13.98
CA GLY A 189 -6.97 -23.03 -13.89
C GLY A 189 -8.14 -22.11 -13.52
N LEU A 190 -9.31 -22.67 -13.20
CA LEU A 190 -10.53 -21.94 -12.87
C LEU A 190 -10.54 -21.60 -11.37
N TYR A 191 -9.69 -20.66 -10.96
CA TYR A 191 -9.36 -20.38 -9.56
C TYR A 191 -10.50 -19.71 -8.78
N HIS A 192 -11.29 -18.83 -9.39
CA HIS A 192 -12.43 -18.16 -8.75
C HIS A 192 -13.60 -19.14 -8.57
N SER A 193 -13.84 -19.98 -9.57
CA SER A 193 -14.78 -21.12 -9.50
C SER A 193 -14.38 -22.13 -8.42
N ALA A 194 -13.10 -22.50 -8.35
CA ALA A 194 -12.58 -23.41 -7.33
C ALA A 194 -12.73 -22.83 -5.92
N LEU A 195 -12.40 -21.55 -5.72
CA LEU A 195 -12.60 -20.85 -4.45
C LEU A 195 -14.07 -20.88 -4.02
N GLY A 196 -15.00 -20.62 -4.96
CA GLY A 196 -16.44 -20.69 -4.70
C GLY A 196 -16.90 -22.05 -4.16
N GLU A 197 -16.42 -23.17 -4.73
CA GLU A 197 -16.77 -24.51 -4.23
C GLU A 197 -16.05 -24.86 -2.91
N PHE A 198 -14.80 -24.45 -2.69
CA PHE A 198 -14.14 -24.65 -1.39
C PHE A 198 -14.81 -23.83 -0.27
N SER A 199 -15.19 -22.57 -0.51
CA SER A 199 -15.94 -21.76 0.45
C SER A 199 -17.29 -22.39 0.82
N LYS A 200 -17.98 -23.03 -0.15
CA LYS A 200 -19.20 -23.81 0.11
C LYS A 200 -18.96 -25.06 0.97
N ILE A 201 -17.77 -25.67 0.96
CA ILE A 201 -17.39 -26.74 1.90
C ILE A 201 -17.10 -26.16 3.28
N LEU A 202 -16.31 -25.08 3.35
CA LEU A 202 -15.96 -24.42 4.62
C LEU A 202 -17.18 -23.84 5.35
N ALA A 203 -18.23 -23.44 4.62
CA ALA A 203 -19.52 -23.02 5.17
C ALA A 203 -20.26 -24.14 5.95
N LEU A 204 -19.97 -25.42 5.69
CA LEU A 204 -20.50 -26.55 6.46
C LEU A 204 -19.80 -26.76 7.81
N GLY A 205 -18.65 -26.11 8.02
CA GLY A 205 -17.92 -26.10 9.28
C GLY A 205 -17.04 -27.34 9.57
N PRO A 206 -16.42 -27.36 10.77
CA PRO A 206 -15.29 -28.24 11.10
C PRO A 206 -15.64 -29.72 11.25
N GLN A 207 -16.93 -30.06 11.32
CA GLN A 207 -17.39 -31.45 11.41
C GLN A 207 -17.28 -32.21 10.08
N THR A 208 -17.00 -31.50 8.97
CA THR A 208 -16.82 -32.14 7.66
C THR A 208 -15.40 -32.66 7.47
N LYS A 209 -15.27 -33.89 6.95
CA LYS A 209 -13.99 -34.57 6.64
C LYS A 209 -13.01 -33.69 5.85
N PHE A 210 -13.52 -32.82 4.99
CA PHE A 210 -12.74 -32.01 4.06
C PHE A 210 -12.46 -30.58 4.56
N PHE A 211 -12.91 -30.19 5.76
CA PHE A 211 -12.75 -28.82 6.28
C PHE A 211 -11.27 -28.39 6.36
N LYS A 212 -10.43 -29.16 7.08
CA LYS A 212 -9.01 -28.83 7.24
C LYS A 212 -8.27 -28.73 5.91
N THR A 213 -8.49 -29.68 4.99
CA THR A 213 -7.85 -29.65 3.66
C THR A 213 -8.41 -28.54 2.76
N SER A 214 -9.69 -28.15 2.90
CA SER A 214 -10.25 -27.01 2.16
C SER A 214 -9.65 -25.68 2.64
N LEU A 215 -9.23 -25.57 3.90
CA LEU A 215 -8.42 -24.43 4.37
C LEU A 215 -7.03 -24.41 3.72
N GLU A 216 -6.42 -25.57 3.46
CA GLU A 216 -5.14 -25.65 2.74
C GLU A 216 -5.26 -25.16 1.29
N TRP A 217 -6.38 -25.46 0.61
CA TRP A 217 -6.66 -24.98 -0.74
C TRP A 217 -6.78 -23.45 -0.86
N LEU A 218 -7.13 -22.74 0.23
CA LEU A 218 -7.10 -21.27 0.24
C LEU A 218 -5.68 -20.74 -0.04
N PHE A 219 -4.63 -21.35 0.51
CA PHE A 219 -3.24 -20.94 0.22
C PHE A 219 -2.83 -21.29 -1.21
N PHE A 220 -3.21 -22.48 -1.70
CA PHE A 220 -2.92 -22.87 -3.09
C PHE A 220 -3.60 -21.96 -4.13
N ILE A 221 -4.78 -21.42 -3.82
CA ILE A 221 -5.47 -20.42 -4.65
C ILE A 221 -4.83 -19.02 -4.48
N SER A 222 -4.54 -18.60 -3.24
CA SER A 222 -3.92 -17.31 -2.93
C SER A 222 -2.55 -17.11 -3.59
N ARG A 223 -1.83 -18.20 -3.88
CA ARG A 223 -0.54 -18.20 -4.60
C ARG A 223 -0.69 -18.23 -6.14
N LYS A 224 -1.91 -18.26 -6.67
CA LYS A 224 -2.22 -18.38 -8.10
C LYS A 224 -3.10 -17.27 -8.65
N THR A 225 -4.01 -16.70 -7.86
CA THR A 225 -4.72 -15.47 -8.26
C THR A 225 -3.76 -14.28 -8.30
N LYS A 226 -3.97 -13.34 -9.22
CA LYS A 226 -3.24 -12.07 -9.28
C LYS A 226 -3.42 -11.22 -8.02
N ASN A 227 -4.47 -11.49 -7.24
CA ASN A 227 -4.81 -10.74 -6.05
C ASN A 227 -5.23 -11.66 -4.89
N GLU A 228 -4.39 -11.69 -3.85
CA GLU A 228 -4.65 -12.42 -2.61
C GLU A 228 -5.88 -11.90 -1.85
N THR A 229 -6.33 -10.65 -2.06
CA THR A 229 -7.46 -10.10 -1.27
C THR A 229 -8.78 -10.83 -1.49
N VAL A 230 -8.92 -11.53 -2.61
CA VAL A 230 -10.09 -12.37 -2.92
C VAL A 230 -10.24 -13.52 -1.90
N VAL A 231 -9.13 -14.00 -1.33
CA VAL A 231 -9.08 -15.10 -0.36
C VAL A 231 -9.10 -14.59 1.11
N LEU A 232 -8.76 -13.31 1.33
CA LEU A 232 -8.66 -12.74 2.68
C LEU A 232 -9.99 -12.70 3.44
N ASP A 233 -11.11 -12.42 2.76
CA ASP A 233 -12.46 -12.42 3.35
C ASP A 233 -12.88 -13.82 3.86
N GLU A 234 -12.37 -14.90 3.24
CA GLU A 234 -12.55 -16.28 3.70
C GLU A 234 -11.60 -16.62 4.87
N ILE A 235 -10.31 -16.31 4.74
CA ILE A 235 -9.29 -16.56 5.78
C ILE A 235 -9.67 -15.90 7.10
N ALA A 236 -10.20 -14.67 7.07
CA ALA A 236 -10.67 -13.96 8.25
C ALA A 236 -11.90 -14.64 8.90
N ARG A 237 -12.82 -15.19 8.11
CA ARG A 237 -14.01 -15.88 8.62
C ARG A 237 -13.66 -17.16 9.39
N TYR A 238 -12.59 -17.85 8.99
CA TYR A 238 -12.12 -19.08 9.61
C TYR A 238 -10.94 -18.89 10.57
N ALA A 239 -10.61 -17.64 10.96
CA ALA A 239 -9.42 -17.32 11.74
C ALA A 239 -9.37 -17.92 13.16
N ASN A 240 -10.50 -18.39 13.70
CA ASN A 240 -10.59 -19.05 15.01
C ASN A 240 -10.33 -20.56 14.97
N TYR A 241 -10.09 -21.15 13.80
CA TYR A 241 -9.83 -22.58 13.65
C TYR A 241 -8.34 -22.91 13.64
N GLU A 242 -8.00 -24.17 13.96
CA GLU A 242 -6.62 -24.65 13.93
C GLU A 242 -6.17 -24.93 12.48
N PHE A 243 -5.21 -24.14 12.01
CA PHE A 243 -4.53 -24.35 10.72
C PHE A 243 -3.35 -25.32 10.84
N PRO A 244 -3.08 -26.16 9.82
CA PRO A 244 -1.93 -27.06 9.81
C PRO A 244 -0.60 -26.32 9.97
N GLU A 245 0.35 -26.94 10.66
CA GLU A 245 1.60 -26.30 11.09
C GLU A 245 2.41 -25.70 9.92
N LYS A 246 2.51 -26.41 8.79
CA LYS A 246 3.20 -25.96 7.57
C LYS A 246 2.68 -24.63 7.02
N PHE A 247 1.40 -24.29 7.24
CA PHE A 247 0.76 -23.07 6.74
C PHE A 247 0.56 -22.01 7.83
N ARG A 248 0.94 -22.28 9.09
CA ARG A 248 0.57 -21.44 10.23
C ARG A 248 1.11 -20.00 10.12
N SER A 249 2.32 -19.82 9.58
CA SER A 249 2.94 -18.51 9.38
C SER A 249 2.37 -17.75 8.17
N GLU A 250 2.06 -18.44 7.08
CA GLU A 250 1.40 -17.88 5.90
C GLU A 250 -0.02 -17.41 6.25
N PHE A 251 -0.77 -18.22 7.01
CA PHE A 251 -2.05 -17.85 7.61
C PHE A 251 -1.94 -16.59 8.46
N ARG A 252 -0.95 -16.51 9.37
CA ARG A 252 -0.72 -15.32 10.21
C ARG A 252 -0.36 -14.08 9.40
N TYR A 253 0.42 -14.22 8.32
CA TYR A 253 0.71 -13.14 7.39
C TYR A 253 -0.55 -12.65 6.66
N LEU A 254 -1.34 -13.56 6.09
CA LEU A 254 -2.55 -13.22 5.36
C LEU A 254 -3.63 -12.62 6.27
N LEU A 255 -3.79 -13.15 7.49
CA LEU A 255 -4.67 -12.54 8.50
C LEU A 255 -4.19 -11.14 8.92
N ALA A 256 -2.88 -10.95 9.12
CA ALA A 256 -2.32 -9.62 9.38
C ALA A 256 -2.54 -8.66 8.20
N ARG A 257 -2.47 -9.15 6.96
CA ARG A 257 -2.79 -8.38 5.75
C ARG A 257 -4.28 -8.02 5.66
N TYR A 258 -5.19 -8.93 6.04
CA TYR A 258 -6.62 -8.63 6.16
C TYR A 258 -6.88 -7.50 7.17
N HIS A 259 -6.32 -7.61 8.38
CA HIS A 259 -6.45 -6.58 9.41
C HIS A 259 -5.81 -5.25 9.01
N PHE A 260 -4.71 -5.27 8.25
CA PHE A 260 -4.07 -4.09 7.69
C PHE A 260 -4.94 -3.37 6.63
N VAL A 261 -5.50 -4.13 5.67
CA VAL A 261 -6.40 -3.58 4.63
C VAL A 261 -7.68 -3.03 5.26
N ARG A 262 -8.28 -3.78 6.20
CA ARG A 262 -9.44 -3.34 6.98
C ARG A 262 -9.12 -2.07 7.79
N GLY A 263 -7.96 -2.01 8.43
CA GLY A 263 -7.52 -0.83 9.19
C GLY A 263 -7.41 0.43 8.32
N ARG A 264 -6.84 0.30 7.11
CA ARG A 264 -6.80 1.41 6.12
C ARG A 264 -8.20 1.85 5.69
N ALA A 265 -9.09 0.91 5.35
CA ALA A 265 -10.46 1.22 4.95
C ALA A 265 -11.24 1.97 6.06
N LEU A 266 -11.02 1.61 7.32
CA LEU A 266 -11.64 2.26 8.47
C LEU A 266 -11.08 3.66 8.73
N ASP A 267 -9.76 3.85 8.62
CA ASP A 267 -9.13 5.18 8.72
C ASP A 267 -9.65 6.14 7.65
N GLN A 268 -9.78 5.69 6.39
CA GLN A 268 -10.27 6.51 5.28
C GLN A 268 -11.73 6.96 5.48
N VAL A 269 -12.56 6.13 6.14
CA VAL A 269 -13.96 6.43 6.49
C VAL A 269 -14.07 7.16 7.85
N GLY A 270 -12.95 7.49 8.48
CA GLY A 270 -12.89 8.22 9.76
C GLY A 270 -13.18 7.37 11.01
N GLN A 271 -13.36 6.05 10.87
CA GLN A 271 -13.59 5.11 11.97
C GLN A 271 -12.26 4.74 12.66
N THR A 272 -11.56 5.75 13.17
CA THR A 272 -10.17 5.64 13.65
C THR A 272 -9.99 4.72 14.86
N ALA A 273 -11.03 4.52 15.69
CA ALA A 273 -11.00 3.59 16.82
C ALA A 273 -11.13 2.11 16.38
N GLU A 274 -11.90 1.83 15.34
CA GLU A 274 -12.03 0.51 14.73
C GLU A 274 -10.78 0.20 13.88
N ALA A 275 -10.18 1.23 13.28
CA ALA A 275 -8.87 1.14 12.65
C ALA A 275 -7.76 0.85 13.68
N ASP A 276 -7.73 1.55 14.82
CA ASP A 276 -6.78 1.31 15.92
C ASP A 276 -6.77 -0.18 16.33
N LYS A 277 -7.95 -0.74 16.66
CA LYS A 277 -8.12 -2.18 16.99
C LYS A 277 -7.62 -3.10 15.87
N SER A 278 -7.81 -2.71 14.61
CA SER A 278 -7.37 -3.48 13.46
C SER A 278 -5.84 -3.46 13.31
N PHE A 279 -5.18 -2.31 13.49
CA PHE A 279 -3.71 -2.20 13.45
C PHE A 279 -3.02 -2.78 14.71
N GLU A 280 -3.70 -2.83 15.85
CA GLU A 280 -3.25 -3.58 17.03
C GLU A 280 -3.20 -5.09 16.76
N GLU A 281 -4.19 -5.63 16.05
CA GLU A 281 -4.18 -7.04 15.65
C GLU A 281 -3.04 -7.36 14.67
N VAL A 282 -2.71 -6.45 13.74
CA VAL A 282 -1.48 -6.57 12.91
C VAL A 282 -0.22 -6.65 13.78
N LYS A 283 -0.12 -5.77 14.79
CA LYS A 283 1.01 -5.77 15.75
C LYS A 283 1.07 -7.08 16.56
N ARG A 284 -0.09 -7.63 16.98
CA ARG A 284 -0.20 -8.90 17.72
C ARG A 284 0.23 -10.10 16.88
N LEU A 285 -0.32 -10.24 15.67
CA LEU A 285 -0.02 -11.36 14.76
C LEU A 285 1.46 -11.40 14.38
N ALA A 286 2.09 -10.25 14.16
CA ALA A 286 3.52 -10.14 13.87
C ALA A 286 4.44 -10.69 14.97
N LEU A 287 4.01 -10.69 16.25
CA LEU A 287 4.77 -11.30 17.35
C LEU A 287 4.64 -12.83 17.39
N THR A 288 3.66 -13.41 16.68
CA THR A 288 3.42 -14.86 16.69
C THR A 288 4.18 -15.63 15.60
N VAL A 289 4.75 -14.95 14.60
CA VAL A 289 5.51 -15.57 13.50
C VAL A 289 6.98 -15.73 13.92
N PRO A 290 7.57 -16.93 13.82
CA PRO A 290 8.99 -17.14 14.17
C PRO A 290 9.94 -16.33 13.28
N ARG A 291 11.03 -15.82 13.86
CA ARG A 291 12.04 -15.02 13.13
C ARG A 291 12.80 -15.80 12.04
N THR A 292 12.77 -17.13 12.12
CA THR A 292 13.34 -18.07 11.14
C THR A 292 12.41 -18.36 9.95
N ASP A 293 11.18 -17.86 9.97
CA ASP A 293 10.16 -18.16 8.97
C ASP A 293 10.25 -17.24 7.73
N ALA A 294 10.06 -17.79 6.53
CA ALA A 294 10.11 -17.05 5.28
C ALA A 294 9.05 -15.91 5.16
N PHE A 295 7.95 -15.99 5.91
CA PHE A 295 6.95 -14.92 5.98
C PHE A 295 7.32 -13.81 6.97
N TYR A 296 8.27 -14.03 7.89
CA TYR A 296 8.61 -13.08 8.95
C TYR A 296 8.94 -11.67 8.43
N PRO A 297 9.77 -11.46 7.38
CA PRO A 297 10.04 -10.13 6.85
C PRO A 297 8.77 -9.41 6.37
N ARG A 298 7.83 -10.15 5.77
CA ARG A 298 6.56 -9.60 5.26
C ARG A 298 5.64 -9.16 6.39
N VAL A 299 5.56 -9.94 7.48
CA VAL A 299 4.75 -9.57 8.65
C VAL A 299 5.43 -8.45 9.46
N LYS A 300 6.76 -8.45 9.56
CA LYS A 300 7.55 -7.37 10.17
C LYS A 300 7.37 -6.04 9.44
N PHE A 301 7.30 -6.06 8.11
CA PHE A 301 6.95 -4.88 7.31
C PHE A 301 5.57 -4.34 7.67
N LEU A 302 4.52 -5.19 7.68
CA LEU A 302 3.17 -4.77 8.09
C LEU A 302 3.13 -4.21 9.52
N GLN A 303 3.86 -4.82 10.46
CA GLN A 303 4.04 -4.31 11.82
C GLN A 303 4.67 -2.90 11.82
N GLY A 304 5.71 -2.68 11.03
CA GLY A 304 6.39 -1.38 10.91
C GLY A 304 5.51 -0.28 10.31
N ILE A 305 4.65 -0.59 9.32
CA ILE A 305 3.67 0.37 8.79
C ILE A 305 2.57 0.66 9.82
N ALA A 306 2.06 -0.35 10.54
CA ALA A 306 1.10 -0.15 11.61
C ALA A 306 1.66 0.77 12.70
N LEU A 307 2.91 0.54 13.11
CA LEU A 307 3.65 1.39 14.06
C LEU A 307 3.86 2.82 13.54
N PHE A 308 4.22 3.00 12.26
CA PHE A 308 4.32 4.32 11.63
C PHE A 308 3.00 5.08 11.73
N ARG A 309 1.88 4.43 11.36
CA ARG A 309 0.53 5.00 11.40
C ARG A 309 0.09 5.40 12.82
N PHE A 310 0.53 4.68 13.87
CA PHE A 310 0.35 5.15 15.25
C PHE A 310 1.22 6.38 15.56
N GLY A 311 2.51 6.36 15.21
CA GLY A 311 3.42 7.49 15.44
C GLY A 311 3.05 8.77 14.68
N THR A 312 2.40 8.67 13.50
CA THR A 312 1.91 9.84 12.74
C THR A 312 0.77 10.60 13.43
N LYS A 313 0.18 10.07 14.51
CA LYS A 313 -0.74 10.84 15.37
C LYS A 313 -0.03 12.06 16.01
N GLN A 314 1.29 12.01 16.17
CA GLN A 314 2.09 13.18 16.53
C GLN A 314 2.19 14.16 15.35
N LYS A 315 1.84 15.42 15.56
CA LYS A 315 1.84 16.46 14.52
C LYS A 315 3.22 17.11 14.33
N SER A 316 3.92 17.44 15.42
CA SER A 316 5.24 18.07 15.33
C SER A 316 6.34 17.06 15.00
N ALA A 317 7.38 17.53 14.30
CA ALA A 317 8.57 16.72 14.03
C ALA A 317 9.25 16.26 15.33
N ASP A 318 9.31 17.11 16.35
CA ASP A 318 9.85 16.77 17.68
C ASP A 318 9.04 15.67 18.38
N GLY A 319 7.70 15.76 18.33
CA GLY A 319 6.82 14.72 18.88
C GLY A 319 7.05 13.37 18.19
N ARG A 320 7.21 13.37 16.85
CA ARG A 320 7.54 12.16 16.08
C ARG A 320 8.94 11.61 16.40
N ARG A 321 9.93 12.48 16.68
CA ARG A 321 11.29 12.07 17.10
C ARG A 321 11.32 11.44 18.50
N GLY A 322 10.39 11.82 19.38
CA GLY A 322 10.22 11.22 20.71
C GLY A 322 9.26 10.03 20.77
N ASP A 323 8.52 9.72 19.71
CA ASP A 323 7.47 8.69 19.75
C ASP A 323 8.02 7.26 19.66
N THR A 324 7.65 6.43 20.63
CA THR A 324 8.07 5.03 20.72
C THR A 324 7.61 4.18 19.53
N ASN A 325 6.42 4.41 18.96
CA ASN A 325 5.97 3.68 17.78
C ASN A 325 6.76 4.09 16.54
N MET A 326 7.10 5.38 16.41
CA MET A 326 7.96 5.86 15.32
C MET A 326 9.35 5.21 15.38
N MET A 327 9.96 5.16 16.57
CA MET A 327 11.26 4.50 16.77
C MET A 327 11.20 2.99 16.54
N GLN A 328 10.13 2.31 16.99
CA GLN A 328 9.90 0.88 16.71
C GLN A 328 9.64 0.62 15.21
N SER A 329 8.98 1.54 14.50
CA SER A 329 8.77 1.45 13.04
C SER A 329 10.11 1.48 12.29
N ILE A 330 10.99 2.41 12.65
CA ILE A 330 12.34 2.50 12.09
C ILE A 330 13.11 1.19 12.30
N GLU A 331 13.08 0.61 13.49
CA GLU A 331 13.82 -0.61 13.77
C GLU A 331 13.19 -1.85 13.13
N ALA A 332 11.85 -1.91 13.01
CA ALA A 332 11.16 -2.93 12.23
C ALA A 332 11.55 -2.89 10.74
N MET A 333 11.59 -1.70 10.14
CA MET A 333 12.00 -1.53 8.74
C MET A 333 13.49 -1.83 8.52
N LYS A 334 14.37 -1.44 9.45
CA LYS A 334 15.78 -1.87 9.44
C LYS A 334 15.92 -3.38 9.57
N GLU A 335 15.09 -4.06 10.37
CA GLU A 335 15.09 -5.52 10.45
C GLU A 335 14.68 -6.16 9.12
N VAL A 336 13.64 -5.67 8.46
CA VAL A 336 13.28 -6.09 7.09
C VAL A 336 14.48 -5.94 6.15
N VAL A 337 15.10 -4.75 6.09
CA VAL A 337 16.28 -4.46 5.25
C VAL A 337 17.52 -5.33 5.58
N ARG A 338 17.63 -5.86 6.80
CA ARG A 338 18.69 -6.83 7.18
C ARG A 338 18.36 -8.24 6.71
N LEU A 339 17.09 -8.65 6.77
CA LEU A 339 16.62 -10.00 6.41
C LEU A 339 16.49 -10.19 4.90
N THR A 340 16.06 -9.17 4.16
CA THR A 340 15.89 -9.19 2.70
C THR A 340 17.15 -8.81 1.91
N ARG A 341 18.33 -8.91 2.53
CA ARG A 341 19.60 -8.64 1.84
C ARG A 341 19.78 -9.62 0.67
N PRO A 342 20.24 -9.16 -0.51
CA PRO A 342 20.54 -10.04 -1.64
C PRO A 342 21.46 -11.19 -1.21
N ASN A 343 20.97 -12.42 -1.42
CA ASN A 343 21.66 -13.65 -1.07
C ASN A 343 21.71 -14.56 -2.30
N PRO A 344 22.90 -14.85 -2.87
CA PRO A 344 23.03 -15.73 -4.04
C PRO A 344 22.49 -17.16 -3.85
N ALA A 345 22.26 -17.61 -2.61
CA ALA A 345 21.66 -18.91 -2.32
C ALA A 345 20.12 -18.94 -2.42
N LYS A 346 19.45 -17.79 -2.60
CA LYS A 346 17.98 -17.73 -2.76
C LYS A 346 17.55 -17.89 -4.22
N GLY A 347 16.42 -18.58 -4.43
CA GLY A 347 15.84 -18.75 -5.77
C GLY A 347 15.36 -17.44 -6.39
N GLY A 348 15.33 -17.37 -7.73
CA GLY A 348 15.13 -16.12 -8.47
C GLY A 348 13.78 -15.41 -8.23
N GLU A 349 12.72 -16.11 -7.84
CA GLU A 349 11.45 -15.48 -7.43
C GLU A 349 11.50 -14.94 -6.00
N GLU A 350 12.07 -15.71 -5.06
CA GLU A 350 12.24 -15.28 -3.67
C GLU A 350 13.14 -14.04 -3.57
N ALA A 351 14.25 -14.03 -4.31
CA ALA A 351 15.16 -12.89 -4.40
C ALA A 351 14.47 -11.61 -4.91
N LYS A 352 13.58 -11.71 -5.92
CA LYS A 352 12.78 -10.57 -6.42
C LYS A 352 11.76 -10.07 -5.40
N LEU A 353 11.13 -10.97 -4.65
CA LEU A 353 10.16 -10.62 -3.61
C LEU A 353 10.87 -9.96 -2.41
N ASP A 354 12.04 -10.45 -2.02
CA ASP A 354 12.90 -9.82 -1.00
C ASP A 354 13.40 -8.44 -1.46
N GLN A 355 13.88 -8.30 -2.70
CA GLN A 355 14.27 -7.01 -3.28
C GLN A 355 13.12 -6.00 -3.24
N SER A 356 11.94 -6.39 -3.74
CA SER A 356 10.74 -5.53 -3.73
C SER A 356 10.36 -5.09 -2.31
N LEU A 357 10.43 -6.01 -1.34
CA LEU A 357 10.15 -5.72 0.08
C LEU A 357 11.22 -4.83 0.73
N ARG A 358 12.49 -4.97 0.31
CA ARG A 358 13.62 -4.15 0.76
C ARG A 358 13.48 -2.71 0.29
N GLU A 359 13.06 -2.49 -0.96
CA GLU A 359 12.79 -1.16 -1.51
C GLU A 359 11.62 -0.47 -0.79
N LEU A 360 10.51 -1.18 -0.57
CA LEU A 360 9.38 -0.67 0.21
C LEU A 360 9.80 -0.28 1.64
N ALA A 361 10.70 -1.06 2.26
CA ALA A 361 11.25 -0.73 3.57
C ALA A 361 12.21 0.48 3.53
N PHE A 362 12.98 0.68 2.45
CA PHE A 362 13.76 1.89 2.23
C PHE A 362 12.88 3.13 2.01
N MET A 363 11.82 3.03 1.19
CA MET A 363 10.82 4.10 1.03
C MET A 363 10.20 4.48 2.36
N GLN A 364 9.78 3.50 3.17
CA GLN A 364 9.21 3.80 4.48
C GLN A 364 10.24 4.42 5.44
N LEU A 365 11.49 3.95 5.47
CA LEU A 365 12.55 4.58 6.27
C LEU A 365 12.76 6.04 5.86
N ALA A 366 12.82 6.31 4.56
CA ALA A 366 13.02 7.65 4.03
C ALA A 366 11.83 8.59 4.37
N ARG A 367 10.59 8.13 4.15
CA ARG A 367 9.34 8.80 4.52
C ARG A 367 9.26 9.09 6.03
N THR A 368 9.62 8.12 6.86
CA THR A 368 9.68 8.27 8.32
C THR A 368 10.71 9.33 8.74
N HIS A 369 11.92 9.30 8.19
CA HIS A 369 12.95 10.30 8.50
C HIS A 369 12.56 11.71 8.00
N TYR A 370 11.98 11.83 6.80
CA TYR A 370 11.45 13.10 6.30
C TYR A 370 10.33 13.64 7.18
N GLY A 371 9.40 12.80 7.62
CA GLY A 371 8.31 13.15 8.54
C GLY A 371 8.78 13.64 9.93
N MET A 372 10.04 13.34 10.30
CA MET A 372 10.75 13.84 11.49
C MET A 372 11.68 15.05 11.19
N GLN A 373 11.59 15.64 10.00
CA GLN A 373 12.48 16.69 9.46
C GLN A 373 13.97 16.27 9.40
N GLN A 374 14.26 14.97 9.44
CA GLN A 374 15.62 14.41 9.38
C GLN A 374 16.04 14.21 7.90
N ASN A 375 15.93 15.27 7.10
CA ASN A 375 15.98 15.23 5.63
C ASN A 375 17.26 14.57 5.08
N ARG A 376 18.43 14.78 5.71
CA ARG A 376 19.69 14.13 5.32
C ARG A 376 19.63 12.59 5.43
N TYR A 377 18.93 12.06 6.43
CA TYR A 377 18.69 10.61 6.53
C TYR A 377 17.65 10.13 5.50
N ALA A 378 16.64 10.95 5.18
CA ALA A 378 15.69 10.63 4.11
C ALA A 378 16.38 10.48 2.75
N ILE A 379 17.21 11.45 2.36
CA ILE A 379 18.03 11.40 1.13
C ILE A 379 18.91 10.12 1.13
N PHE A 380 19.57 9.81 2.24
CA PHE A 380 20.40 8.60 2.35
C PHE A 380 19.62 7.30 2.05
N TYR A 381 18.36 7.18 2.50
CA TYR A 381 17.55 5.98 2.28
C TYR A 381 16.86 5.94 0.91
N PHE A 382 16.42 7.08 0.36
CA PHE A 382 15.96 7.13 -1.04
C PHE A 382 17.09 6.71 -1.99
N ASN A 383 18.32 7.18 -1.73
CA ASN A 383 19.53 6.78 -2.48
C ASN A 383 20.01 5.34 -2.18
N LYS A 384 19.16 4.46 -1.63
CA LYS A 384 19.36 2.99 -1.57
C LYS A 384 18.41 2.21 -2.48
N ILE A 385 17.52 2.88 -3.20
CA ILE A 385 16.62 2.27 -4.18
C ILE A 385 17.34 2.29 -5.53
N GLU A 386 17.39 1.12 -6.17
CA GLU A 386 18.20 0.87 -7.36
C GLU A 386 17.50 1.41 -8.63
N ARG A 387 18.26 1.66 -9.70
CA ARG A 387 17.67 2.24 -10.92
C ARG A 387 16.79 1.23 -11.65
N GLY A 388 15.68 1.70 -12.22
CA GLY A 388 14.77 0.88 -13.02
C GLY A 388 13.82 -0.02 -12.21
N THR A 389 13.82 0.07 -10.88
CA THR A 389 12.84 -0.64 -10.03
C THR A 389 11.54 0.16 -9.89
N THR A 390 10.46 -0.51 -9.47
CA THR A 390 9.11 0.09 -9.36
C THR A 390 9.02 1.26 -8.37
N GLN A 391 9.96 1.39 -7.44
CA GLN A 391 9.98 2.48 -6.45
C GLN A 391 10.96 3.60 -6.80
N TRP A 392 11.75 3.45 -7.87
CA TRP A 392 12.84 4.36 -8.18
C TRP A 392 12.40 5.79 -8.48
N LEU A 393 11.41 6.00 -9.36
CA LEU A 393 10.96 7.34 -9.74
C LEU A 393 10.24 8.06 -8.58
N GLU A 394 9.43 7.33 -7.82
CA GLU A 394 8.78 7.82 -6.60
C GLU A 394 9.82 8.23 -5.54
N SER A 395 10.88 7.43 -5.36
CA SER A 395 12.00 7.76 -4.47
C SER A 395 12.78 9.00 -4.92
N MET A 396 12.95 9.20 -6.23
CA MET A 396 13.64 10.35 -6.81
C MET A 396 12.82 11.63 -6.64
N PHE A 397 11.49 11.53 -6.79
CA PHE A 397 10.55 12.62 -6.54
C PHE A 397 10.56 13.04 -5.05
N GLU A 398 10.38 12.10 -4.11
CA GLU A 398 10.42 12.45 -2.68
C GLU A 398 11.82 12.89 -2.21
N SER A 399 12.89 12.32 -2.78
CA SER A 399 14.26 12.80 -2.56
C SER A 399 14.44 14.24 -3.06
N SER A 400 13.75 14.69 -4.11
CA SER A 400 13.79 16.08 -4.57
C SER A 400 13.26 17.04 -3.51
N TRP A 401 12.15 16.69 -2.84
CA TRP A 401 11.61 17.44 -1.70
C TRP A 401 12.58 17.44 -0.50
N ALA A 402 13.23 16.31 -0.22
CA ALA A 402 14.22 16.22 0.86
C ALA A 402 15.48 17.06 0.60
N ASN A 403 15.98 17.06 -0.65
CA ASN A 403 17.09 17.92 -1.11
C ASN A 403 16.71 19.41 -1.02
N TYR A 404 15.52 19.78 -1.49
CA TYR A 404 14.98 21.15 -1.38
C TYR A 404 14.99 21.65 0.08
N ARG A 405 14.50 20.85 1.04
CA ARG A 405 14.51 21.20 2.48
C ARG A 405 15.91 21.25 3.12
N VAL A 406 16.97 20.86 2.41
CA VAL A 406 18.38 21.00 2.85
C VAL A 406 19.10 22.14 2.10
N GLY A 407 18.43 22.78 1.14
CA GLY A 407 18.98 23.85 0.27
C GLY A 407 19.64 23.34 -1.02
N GLN A 408 19.70 22.02 -1.23
CA GLN A 408 20.43 21.36 -2.32
C GLN A 408 19.65 21.43 -3.65
N TYR A 409 19.44 22.65 -4.13
CA TYR A 409 18.65 22.97 -5.32
C TYR A 409 19.22 22.35 -6.60
N GLU A 410 20.55 22.25 -6.73
CA GLU A 410 21.19 21.66 -7.92
C GLU A 410 20.87 20.16 -8.07
N GLN A 411 20.86 19.41 -6.96
CA GLN A 411 20.46 18.01 -6.95
C GLN A 411 18.95 17.85 -7.14
N ALA A 412 18.13 18.66 -6.45
CA ALA A 412 16.68 18.63 -6.59
C ALA A 412 16.25 18.91 -8.05
N LEU A 413 16.86 19.88 -8.72
CA LEU A 413 16.60 20.18 -10.13
C LEU A 413 17.09 19.09 -11.08
N GLY A 414 18.21 18.42 -10.77
CA GLY A 414 18.71 17.28 -11.54
C GLY A 414 17.78 16.06 -11.49
N ASN A 415 17.28 15.73 -10.29
CA ASN A 415 16.21 14.74 -10.10
C ASN A 415 14.95 15.11 -10.91
N LEU A 416 14.50 16.36 -10.81
CA LEU A 416 13.31 16.86 -11.52
C LEU A 416 13.49 16.92 -13.05
N ILE A 417 14.71 17.06 -13.57
CA ILE A 417 15.03 16.90 -14.99
C ILE A 417 14.81 15.45 -15.41
N THR A 418 15.36 14.49 -14.65
CA THR A 418 15.15 13.05 -14.91
C THR A 418 13.66 12.71 -14.99
N LEU A 419 12.85 13.19 -14.04
CA LEU A 419 11.40 12.97 -14.02
C LEU A 419 10.65 13.63 -15.19
N SER A 420 11.19 14.70 -15.81
CA SER A 420 10.63 15.30 -17.03
C SER A 420 11.07 14.63 -18.34
N SER A 421 11.77 13.49 -18.28
CA SER A 421 12.31 12.82 -19.46
C SER A 421 11.23 12.24 -20.40
N PRO A 422 11.43 12.27 -21.73
CA PRO A 422 10.58 11.57 -22.71
C PRO A 422 10.37 10.07 -22.44
N PHE A 423 11.27 9.42 -21.70
CA PHE A 423 11.15 8.02 -21.28
C PHE A 423 10.07 7.81 -20.21
N PHE A 424 9.67 8.85 -19.46
CA PHE A 424 8.70 8.79 -18.36
C PHE A 424 7.43 9.61 -18.63
N ARG A 425 7.09 9.87 -19.90
CA ARG A 425 5.85 10.57 -20.32
C ARG A 425 4.55 9.90 -19.87
N GLU A 426 4.64 8.66 -19.41
CA GLU A 426 3.50 7.87 -18.93
C GLU A 426 3.27 8.02 -17.41
N GLU A 427 4.27 8.55 -16.70
CA GLU A 427 4.32 8.69 -15.24
C GLU A 427 3.68 10.00 -14.76
N TYR A 428 3.10 9.97 -13.56
CA TYR A 428 2.28 11.07 -13.04
C TYR A 428 2.93 11.76 -11.84
N PHE A 429 3.63 12.87 -12.10
CA PHE A 429 4.25 13.72 -11.07
C PHE A 429 3.89 15.22 -11.26
N PRO A 430 2.60 15.62 -11.13
CA PRO A 430 2.18 17.02 -11.33
C PRO A 430 2.90 18.01 -10.42
N GLU A 431 3.16 17.62 -9.17
CA GLU A 431 3.84 18.45 -8.18
C GLU A 431 5.33 18.69 -8.52
N ALA A 432 5.94 17.87 -9.39
CA ALA A 432 7.33 18.07 -9.83
C ALA A 432 7.53 19.43 -10.52
N LEU A 433 6.55 19.90 -11.32
CA LEU A 433 6.59 21.23 -11.93
C LEU A 433 6.40 22.35 -10.88
N ILE A 434 5.55 22.13 -9.87
CA ILE A 434 5.36 23.09 -8.77
C ILE A 434 6.64 23.23 -7.95
N LEU A 435 7.29 22.12 -7.56
CA LEU A 435 8.58 22.15 -6.85
C LEU A 435 9.67 22.83 -7.71
N LYS A 436 9.72 22.55 -9.02
CA LYS A 436 10.63 23.21 -9.96
C LYS A 436 10.38 24.73 -10.01
N ALA A 437 9.13 25.18 -10.06
CA ALA A 437 8.77 26.60 -10.02
C ALA A 437 9.15 27.27 -8.68
N VAL A 438 8.93 26.59 -7.55
CA VAL A 438 9.35 27.08 -6.21
C VAL A 438 10.87 27.26 -6.14
N ILE A 439 11.67 26.26 -6.53
CA ILE A 439 13.15 26.35 -6.52
C ILE A 439 13.64 27.56 -7.34
N TYR A 440 13.03 27.80 -8.50
CA TYR A 440 13.37 28.94 -9.36
C TYR A 440 12.91 30.28 -8.75
N TYR A 441 11.74 30.34 -8.11
CA TYR A 441 11.23 31.51 -7.39
C TYR A 441 12.13 31.91 -6.20
N GLU A 442 12.51 30.96 -5.35
CA GLU A 442 13.42 31.19 -4.21
C GLU A 442 14.79 31.72 -4.66
N ASN A 443 15.28 31.26 -5.82
CA ASN A 443 16.52 31.76 -6.43
C ASN A 443 16.33 33.05 -7.27
N CYS A 444 15.19 33.72 -7.14
CA CYS A 444 14.78 34.95 -7.83
C CYS A 444 14.75 34.85 -9.37
N ARG A 445 14.66 33.64 -9.94
CA ARG A 445 14.53 33.39 -11.39
C ARG A 445 13.06 33.45 -11.80
N TYR A 446 12.44 34.60 -11.58
CA TYR A 446 10.99 34.84 -11.68
C TYR A 446 10.41 34.51 -13.06
N ARG A 447 11.02 34.99 -14.15
CA ARG A 447 10.58 34.67 -15.52
C ARG A 447 10.55 33.17 -15.78
N GLU A 448 11.59 32.45 -15.38
CA GLU A 448 11.67 31.00 -15.56
C GLU A 448 10.65 30.25 -14.68
N SER A 449 10.39 30.70 -13.45
CA SER A 449 9.29 30.16 -12.63
C SER A 449 7.92 30.34 -13.31
N THR A 450 7.63 31.54 -13.83
CA THR A 450 6.39 31.82 -14.57
C THR A 450 6.21 30.92 -15.79
N LEU A 451 7.29 30.61 -16.53
CA LEU A 451 7.22 29.67 -17.67
C LEU A 451 6.89 28.24 -17.21
N ILE A 452 7.51 27.75 -16.13
CA ILE A 452 7.22 26.43 -15.56
C ILE A 452 5.75 26.34 -15.09
N LEU A 453 5.20 27.43 -14.53
CA LEU A 453 3.79 27.50 -14.14
C LEU A 453 2.84 27.51 -15.34
N GLN A 454 3.22 28.16 -16.45
CA GLN A 454 2.47 28.08 -17.72
C GLN A 454 2.49 26.67 -18.32
N ASP A 455 3.62 25.96 -18.22
CA ASP A 455 3.71 24.56 -18.63
C ASP A 455 2.85 23.64 -17.75
N PHE A 456 2.81 23.88 -16.44
CA PHE A 456 1.92 23.18 -15.51
C PHE A 456 0.45 23.43 -15.84
N GLU A 457 0.03 24.69 -15.99
CA GLU A 457 -1.33 25.07 -16.41
C GLU A 457 -1.73 24.38 -17.73
N ARG A 458 -0.87 24.49 -18.76
CA ARG A 458 -1.06 23.86 -20.08
C ARG A 458 -1.19 22.34 -20.02
N THR A 459 -0.52 21.68 -19.07
CA THR A 459 -0.48 20.20 -18.99
C THR A 459 -1.61 19.63 -18.15
N TYR A 460 -1.97 20.28 -17.04
CA TYR A 460 -2.83 19.71 -16.00
C TYR A 460 -4.19 20.40 -15.84
N LEU A 461 -4.38 21.65 -16.28
CA LEU A 461 -5.71 22.28 -16.27
C LEU A 461 -6.73 21.50 -17.13
N PRO A 462 -6.40 21.02 -18.36
CA PRO A 462 -7.33 20.17 -19.12
C PRO A 462 -7.65 18.83 -18.45
N VAL A 463 -6.77 18.32 -17.59
CA VAL A 463 -7.00 17.08 -16.82
C VAL A 463 -7.95 17.37 -15.65
N HIS A 464 -7.69 18.43 -14.89
CA HIS A 464 -8.58 18.94 -13.85
C HIS A 464 -10.00 19.19 -14.40
N ASP A 465 -10.13 19.87 -15.55
CA ASP A 465 -11.42 20.26 -16.10
C ASP A 465 -12.24 19.09 -16.66
N GLN A 466 -11.61 17.95 -16.99
CA GLN A 466 -12.33 16.71 -17.33
C GLN A 466 -12.65 15.88 -16.08
N LEU A 467 -11.77 15.84 -15.08
CA LEU A 467 -12.05 15.23 -13.77
C LEU A 467 -13.22 15.91 -13.05
N ASP A 468 -13.24 17.25 -13.06
CA ASP A 468 -14.31 18.08 -12.48
C ASP A 468 -15.68 17.75 -13.10
N LYS A 469 -15.75 17.53 -14.42
CA LYS A 469 -16.98 17.09 -15.09
C LYS A 469 -17.38 15.67 -14.68
N LEU A 470 -16.46 14.71 -14.77
CA LEU A 470 -16.73 13.30 -14.42
C LEU A 470 -17.24 13.15 -12.97
N VAL A 471 -16.67 13.91 -12.03
CA VAL A 471 -17.12 13.93 -10.63
C VAL A 471 -18.46 14.66 -10.48
N LYS A 472 -18.67 15.79 -11.17
CA LYS A 472 -19.93 16.56 -11.11
C LYS A 472 -21.14 15.83 -11.72
N GLU A 473 -20.92 14.92 -12.65
CA GLU A 473 -21.98 14.01 -13.13
C GLU A 473 -22.52 13.11 -12.01
N ASN A 474 -21.79 12.99 -10.88
CA ASN A 474 -22.16 12.26 -9.66
C ASN A 474 -22.77 10.87 -9.92
N ARG A 475 -22.16 10.16 -10.86
CA ARG A 475 -22.53 8.81 -11.30
C ARG A 475 -22.57 7.81 -10.14
N ASN A 476 -23.25 6.69 -10.37
CA ASN A 476 -23.14 5.52 -9.49
C ASN A 476 -21.69 5.04 -9.48
N ALA A 477 -21.22 4.49 -8.37
CA ALA A 477 -19.82 4.11 -8.20
C ALA A 477 -19.34 3.17 -9.33
N ASP A 478 -20.12 2.14 -9.62
CA ASP A 478 -19.93 1.13 -10.67
C ASP A 478 -19.68 1.74 -12.07
N GLU A 479 -20.30 2.89 -12.40
CA GLU A 479 -20.11 3.56 -13.70
C GLU A 479 -18.70 4.13 -13.87
N TYR A 480 -18.03 4.56 -12.79
CA TYR A 480 -16.66 5.05 -12.86
C TYR A 480 -15.71 3.93 -13.33
N TYR A 481 -15.94 2.68 -12.89
CA TYR A 481 -15.21 1.54 -13.43
C TYR A 481 -15.57 1.25 -14.90
N GLY A 482 -16.82 1.46 -15.29
CA GLY A 482 -17.26 1.39 -16.69
C GLY A 482 -16.45 2.30 -17.62
N VAL A 483 -16.26 3.58 -17.25
CA VAL A 483 -15.43 4.53 -18.01
C VAL A 483 -13.97 4.05 -18.10
N LEU A 484 -13.39 3.58 -16.99
CA LEU A 484 -12.02 3.05 -16.98
C LEU A 484 -11.87 1.81 -17.89
N SER A 485 -12.85 0.91 -17.88
CA SER A 485 -12.89 -0.30 -18.71
C SER A 485 -13.06 0.01 -20.20
N GLU A 486 -13.88 1.00 -20.57
CA GLU A 486 -14.02 1.43 -21.98
C GLU A 486 -12.69 1.95 -22.54
N VAL A 487 -11.98 2.78 -21.78
CA VAL A 487 -10.66 3.32 -22.17
C VAL A 487 -9.62 2.21 -22.27
N GLN A 488 -9.65 1.20 -21.38
CA GLN A 488 -8.81 0.00 -21.50
C GLN A 488 -9.09 -0.79 -22.79
N LYS A 489 -10.36 -0.97 -23.18
CA LYS A 489 -10.75 -1.69 -24.41
C LYS A 489 -10.30 -0.94 -25.66
N LYS A 490 -10.61 0.37 -25.76
CA LYS A 490 -10.11 1.25 -26.83
C LYS A 490 -8.58 1.20 -26.97
N ASN A 491 -7.85 1.18 -25.84
CA ASN A 491 -6.39 1.04 -25.83
C ASN A 491 -5.90 -0.33 -26.33
N LYS A 492 -6.60 -1.43 -26.00
CA LYS A 492 -6.28 -2.80 -26.45
C LYS A 492 -6.58 -3.00 -27.94
N GLU A 493 -7.63 -2.33 -28.44
CA GLU A 493 -8.11 -2.42 -29.83
C GLU A 493 -7.35 -1.48 -30.80
N GLY A 494 -6.51 -0.57 -30.29
CA GLY A 494 -5.68 0.31 -31.11
C GLY A 494 -6.44 1.39 -31.89
N LEU A 495 -7.65 1.73 -31.45
CA LEU A 495 -8.54 2.68 -32.13
C LEU A 495 -7.99 4.11 -32.10
N GLU A 496 -8.38 4.92 -33.10
CA GLU A 496 -8.04 6.35 -33.13
C GLU A 496 -8.59 7.08 -31.90
N LYS A 497 -7.74 7.90 -31.27
CA LYS A 497 -8.03 8.58 -30.01
C LYS A 497 -8.33 10.05 -30.25
N ASN A 498 -9.53 10.51 -29.87
CA ASN A 498 -9.83 11.94 -29.87
C ASN A 498 -9.07 12.66 -28.75
N GLY A 499 -9.04 14.00 -28.79
CA GLY A 499 -8.45 14.80 -27.72
C GLY A 499 -9.03 14.50 -26.33
N THR A 500 -10.31 14.10 -26.26
CA THR A 500 -10.94 13.63 -25.02
C THR A 500 -10.42 12.25 -24.59
N ASP A 501 -10.32 11.28 -25.50
CA ASP A 501 -9.82 9.92 -25.19
C ASP A 501 -8.36 9.97 -24.67
N ILE A 502 -7.54 10.88 -25.18
CA ILE A 502 -6.15 11.11 -24.70
C ILE A 502 -6.13 11.63 -23.25
N ILE A 503 -7.09 12.47 -22.86
CA ILE A 503 -7.20 12.95 -21.46
C ILE A 503 -7.79 11.85 -20.57
N LEU A 504 -8.79 11.11 -21.05
CA LEU A 504 -9.35 9.94 -20.35
C LEU A 504 -8.30 8.84 -20.13
N GLU A 505 -7.37 8.64 -21.07
CA GLU A 505 -6.23 7.74 -20.90
C GLU A 505 -5.28 8.20 -19.79
N ARG A 506 -5.00 9.51 -19.68
CA ARG A 506 -4.24 10.06 -18.54
C ARG A 506 -4.98 9.84 -17.22
N ILE A 507 -6.29 10.03 -17.21
CA ILE A 507 -7.17 9.79 -16.05
C ILE A 507 -7.22 8.31 -15.67
N LEU A 508 -7.22 7.39 -16.64
CA LEU A 508 -7.11 5.95 -16.42
C LEU A 508 -5.78 5.57 -15.77
N ARG A 509 -4.66 6.06 -16.33
CA ARG A 509 -3.31 5.82 -15.79
C ARG A 509 -3.19 6.37 -14.37
N LEU A 510 -3.73 7.58 -14.14
CA LEU A 510 -3.84 8.23 -12.83
C LEU A 510 -4.64 7.39 -11.82
N ALA A 511 -5.80 6.84 -12.21
CA ALA A 511 -6.57 5.94 -11.35
C ALA A 511 -5.75 4.68 -10.99
N LEU A 512 -5.10 4.07 -11.98
CA LEU A 512 -4.31 2.84 -11.83
C LEU A 512 -2.94 3.04 -11.14
N THR A 513 -2.57 4.26 -10.71
CA THR A 513 -1.46 4.43 -9.76
C THR A 513 -1.81 3.89 -8.38
N ASP A 514 -3.09 3.88 -8.02
CA ASP A 514 -3.56 3.23 -6.80
C ASP A 514 -3.45 1.70 -6.94
N GLN A 515 -2.61 1.10 -6.09
CA GLN A 515 -2.29 -0.34 -6.18
C GLN A 515 -3.44 -1.23 -5.72
N ASP A 516 -4.41 -0.73 -4.95
CA ASP A 516 -5.55 -1.51 -4.47
C ASP A 516 -6.67 -1.49 -5.52
N LEU A 517 -6.89 -0.35 -6.19
CA LEU A 517 -7.71 -0.28 -7.41
C LEU A 517 -7.11 -1.15 -8.53
N LYS A 518 -5.79 -1.03 -8.78
CA LYS A 518 -5.10 -1.82 -9.82
C LYS A 518 -5.25 -3.33 -9.60
N LYS A 519 -4.98 -3.84 -8.38
CA LYS A 519 -5.16 -5.27 -8.07
C LYS A 519 -6.61 -5.72 -8.22
N THR A 520 -7.58 -4.86 -7.91
CA THR A 520 -9.00 -5.17 -8.08
C THR A 520 -9.39 -5.21 -9.56
N ASN A 521 -8.88 -4.28 -10.37
CA ASN A 521 -8.98 -4.34 -11.83
C ASN A 521 -8.34 -5.62 -12.39
N ASP A 522 -7.14 -5.99 -11.93
CA ASP A 522 -6.46 -7.23 -12.32
C ASP A 522 -7.26 -8.48 -11.91
N SER A 523 -8.04 -8.41 -10.82
CA SER A 523 -8.97 -9.47 -10.38
C SER A 523 -10.20 -9.57 -11.27
N ILE A 524 -10.78 -8.43 -11.68
CA ILE A 524 -11.92 -8.39 -12.61
C ILE A 524 -11.48 -8.95 -13.96
N LEU A 525 -10.32 -8.55 -14.48
CA LEU A 525 -9.77 -9.08 -15.71
C LEU A 525 -9.45 -10.58 -15.59
N GLU A 526 -8.88 -11.05 -14.47
CA GLU A 526 -8.66 -12.48 -14.22
C GLU A 526 -9.97 -13.29 -14.25
N LEU A 527 -11.02 -12.78 -13.60
CA LEU A 527 -12.34 -13.41 -13.59
C LEU A 527 -13.03 -13.35 -14.97
N GLU A 528 -12.89 -12.25 -15.72
CA GLU A 528 -13.40 -12.14 -17.10
C GLU A 528 -12.72 -13.14 -18.03
N ASN A 529 -11.39 -13.31 -17.94
CA ASN A 529 -10.69 -14.38 -18.67
C ASN A 529 -11.16 -15.77 -18.20
N GLU A 530 -11.46 -15.98 -16.91
CA GLU A 530 -12.04 -17.25 -16.42
C GLU A 530 -13.42 -17.52 -17.04
N MET A 531 -14.27 -16.49 -17.18
CA MET A 531 -15.56 -16.60 -17.86
C MET A 531 -15.41 -16.90 -19.35
N ASP A 532 -14.48 -16.24 -20.06
CA ASP A 532 -14.21 -16.47 -21.48
C ASP A 532 -13.70 -17.89 -21.75
N LEU A 533 -12.86 -18.45 -20.86
CA LEU A 533 -12.36 -19.82 -20.94
C LEU A 533 -13.48 -20.88 -20.98
N PHE A 534 -14.63 -20.66 -20.34
CA PHE A 534 -15.80 -21.56 -20.49
C PHE A 534 -16.34 -21.58 -21.93
N GLY A 535 -16.24 -20.47 -22.65
CA GLY A 535 -16.62 -20.34 -24.06
C GLY A 535 -15.71 -21.10 -25.02
N GLU A 536 -14.44 -21.28 -24.65
CA GLU A 536 -13.42 -22.04 -25.41
C GLU A 536 -13.46 -23.54 -25.14
N LYS A 537 -14.16 -24.01 -24.09
CA LYS A 537 -14.29 -25.43 -23.78
C LYS A 537 -15.17 -26.19 -24.79
N LYS A 538 -14.95 -27.51 -24.82
CA LYS A 538 -15.80 -28.48 -25.55
C LYS A 538 -17.28 -28.30 -25.19
N ASP A 539 -18.15 -28.45 -26.17
CA ASP A 539 -19.60 -28.23 -26.03
C ASP A 539 -20.23 -29.00 -24.85
N THR A 540 -19.78 -30.23 -24.59
CA THR A 540 -20.23 -31.05 -23.46
C THR A 540 -20.03 -30.36 -22.10
N PHE A 541 -18.87 -29.72 -21.90
CA PHE A 541 -18.59 -28.94 -20.68
C PHE A 541 -19.23 -27.56 -20.73
N LYS A 542 -19.09 -26.85 -21.85
CA LYS A 542 -19.59 -25.49 -22.08
C LYS A 542 -21.09 -25.33 -21.84
N TYR A 543 -21.90 -26.31 -22.28
CA TYR A 543 -23.36 -26.29 -22.12
C TYR A 543 -23.88 -27.06 -20.88
N SER A 544 -22.98 -27.60 -20.04
CA SER A 544 -23.34 -28.35 -18.83
C SER A 544 -24.01 -27.48 -17.75
N GLU A 545 -24.81 -28.11 -16.88
CA GLU A 545 -25.40 -27.45 -15.71
C GLU A 545 -24.35 -26.99 -14.68
N LEU A 546 -23.17 -27.61 -14.67
CA LEU A 546 -22.02 -27.14 -13.89
C LEU A 546 -21.55 -25.78 -14.39
N SER A 547 -21.27 -25.66 -15.69
CA SER A 547 -20.81 -24.40 -16.30
C SER A 547 -21.84 -23.28 -16.18
N LYS A 548 -23.14 -23.58 -16.32
CA LYS A 548 -24.21 -22.60 -16.08
C LYS A 548 -24.19 -22.06 -14.63
N ALA A 549 -24.10 -22.94 -13.64
CA ALA A 549 -24.09 -22.56 -12.23
C ALA A 549 -22.79 -21.82 -11.82
N LEU A 550 -21.64 -22.21 -12.37
CA LEU A 550 -20.37 -21.51 -12.15
C LEU A 550 -20.38 -20.12 -12.79
N LEU A 551 -20.80 -20.01 -14.06
CA LEU A 551 -20.91 -18.72 -14.75
C LEU A 551 -21.87 -17.74 -14.04
N GLU A 552 -22.94 -18.22 -13.41
CA GLU A 552 -23.82 -17.35 -12.61
C GLU A 552 -23.11 -16.84 -11.34
N GLY A 553 -22.42 -17.72 -10.61
CA GLY A 553 -21.60 -17.32 -9.45
C GLY A 553 -20.47 -16.36 -9.81
N LEU A 554 -19.83 -16.54 -10.98
CA LEU A 554 -18.82 -15.62 -11.51
C LEU A 554 -19.43 -14.25 -11.87
N LYS A 555 -20.66 -14.18 -12.41
CA LYS A 555 -21.36 -12.89 -12.63
C LYS A 555 -21.61 -12.16 -11.30
N GLU A 556 -22.08 -12.85 -10.26
CA GLU A 556 -22.31 -12.26 -8.94
C GLU A 556 -20.99 -11.68 -8.36
N GLN A 557 -19.90 -12.46 -8.43
CA GLN A 557 -18.57 -12.02 -8.03
C GLN A 557 -18.09 -10.82 -8.86
N ARG A 558 -18.29 -10.86 -10.19
CA ARG A 558 -17.93 -9.76 -11.11
C ARG A 558 -18.65 -8.47 -10.76
N VAL A 559 -19.95 -8.51 -10.49
CA VAL A 559 -20.73 -7.34 -10.06
C VAL A 559 -20.21 -6.81 -8.73
N SER A 560 -19.92 -7.68 -7.76
CA SER A 560 -19.34 -7.26 -6.47
C SER A 560 -17.97 -6.59 -6.64
N LEU A 561 -17.08 -7.16 -7.46
CA LEU A 561 -15.77 -6.60 -7.75
C LEU A 561 -15.85 -5.28 -8.52
N ILE A 562 -16.75 -5.15 -9.50
CA ILE A 562 -16.98 -3.90 -10.25
C ILE A 562 -17.49 -2.80 -9.32
N SER A 563 -18.41 -3.09 -8.40
CA SER A 563 -18.88 -2.08 -7.45
C SER A 563 -17.78 -1.68 -6.45
N ARG A 564 -17.00 -2.65 -5.92
CA ARG A 564 -15.78 -2.36 -5.12
C ARG A 564 -14.79 -1.48 -5.91
N ALA A 565 -14.49 -1.82 -7.16
CA ALA A 565 -13.58 -1.07 -8.03
C ALA A 565 -14.11 0.33 -8.40
N GLY A 566 -15.41 0.47 -8.64
CA GLY A 566 -16.07 1.74 -8.91
C GLY A 566 -16.05 2.69 -7.72
N ILE A 567 -16.23 2.16 -6.50
CA ILE A 567 -16.06 2.90 -5.24
C ILE A 567 -14.61 3.40 -5.10
N MET A 568 -13.63 2.54 -5.37
CA MET A 568 -12.22 2.92 -5.32
C MET A 568 -11.84 3.93 -6.41
N ALA A 569 -12.36 3.77 -7.62
CA ALA A 569 -12.18 4.72 -8.72
C ALA A 569 -12.76 6.09 -8.36
N LYS A 570 -14.00 6.17 -7.85
CA LYS A 570 -14.61 7.43 -7.42
C LYS A 570 -13.77 8.14 -6.35
N GLY A 571 -13.40 7.43 -5.27
CA GLY A 571 -12.58 8.01 -4.19
C GLY A 571 -11.20 8.50 -4.66
N LYS A 572 -10.52 7.73 -5.52
CA LYS A 572 -9.25 8.13 -6.13
C LYS A 572 -9.41 9.36 -7.04
N LEU A 573 -10.43 9.39 -7.90
CA LEU A 573 -10.67 10.51 -8.83
C LEU A 573 -11.08 11.80 -8.10
N GLU A 574 -11.90 11.71 -7.04
CA GLU A 574 -12.24 12.84 -6.16
C GLU A 574 -11.01 13.35 -5.39
N SER A 575 -10.17 12.44 -4.88
CA SER A 575 -8.92 12.78 -4.20
C SER A 575 -7.92 13.49 -5.13
N GLU A 576 -7.77 13.00 -6.37
CA GLU A 576 -6.88 13.62 -7.37
C GLU A 576 -7.42 14.95 -7.92
N LEU A 577 -8.73 15.09 -8.08
CA LEU A 577 -9.36 16.38 -8.41
C LEU A 577 -9.05 17.42 -7.34
N MET A 578 -9.16 17.05 -6.06
CA MET A 578 -8.82 17.94 -4.93
C MET A 578 -7.31 18.23 -4.85
N ALA A 579 -6.45 17.25 -5.14
CA ALA A 579 -5.00 17.45 -5.20
C ALA A 579 -4.59 18.40 -6.35
N LEU A 580 -5.09 18.18 -7.57
CA LEU A 580 -4.84 19.05 -8.71
C LEU A 580 -5.38 20.46 -8.48
N LYS A 581 -6.56 20.61 -7.87
CA LYS A 581 -7.12 21.90 -7.47
C LYS A 581 -6.22 22.62 -6.46
N GLN A 582 -5.63 21.91 -5.50
CA GLN A 582 -4.65 22.49 -4.57
C GLN A 582 -3.34 22.86 -5.27
N LEU A 583 -2.84 22.06 -6.21
CA LEU A 583 -1.63 22.37 -6.99
C LEU A 583 -1.84 23.57 -7.93
N LEU A 584 -3.03 23.70 -8.54
CA LEU A 584 -3.44 24.88 -9.30
C LEU A 584 -3.53 26.14 -8.41
N ALA A 585 -4.10 26.03 -7.21
CA ALA A 585 -4.13 27.13 -6.25
C ALA A 585 -2.72 27.52 -5.76
N ASN A 586 -1.85 26.55 -5.50
CA ASN A 586 -0.44 26.77 -5.15
C ASN A 586 0.31 27.45 -6.31
N GLY A 587 0.15 26.96 -7.54
CA GLY A 587 0.73 27.55 -8.74
C GLY A 587 0.29 28.99 -8.96
N LEU A 588 -1.00 29.27 -8.82
CA LEU A 588 -1.56 30.62 -8.89
C LEU A 588 -1.01 31.53 -7.77
N ARG A 589 -0.84 31.02 -6.54
CA ARG A 589 -0.19 31.75 -5.45
C ARG A 589 1.27 32.11 -5.79
N ILE A 590 2.06 31.14 -6.26
CA ILE A 590 3.46 31.37 -6.67
C ILE A 590 3.50 32.38 -7.83
N LYS A 591 2.56 32.31 -8.78
CA LYS A 591 2.41 33.27 -9.90
C LYS A 591 2.17 34.69 -9.41
N PHE A 592 1.29 34.89 -8.43
CA PHE A 592 1.04 36.20 -7.81
C PHE A 592 2.24 36.72 -7.01
N GLU A 593 2.88 35.87 -6.19
CA GLU A 593 4.07 36.26 -5.43
C GLU A 593 5.24 36.61 -6.38
N THR A 594 5.47 35.81 -7.42
CA THR A 594 6.45 36.03 -8.49
C THR A 594 6.20 37.37 -9.20
N THR A 595 4.96 37.64 -9.63
CA THR A 595 4.59 38.90 -10.29
C THR A 595 4.77 40.11 -9.37
N THR A 596 4.48 39.93 -8.07
CA THR A 596 4.67 40.99 -7.07
C THR A 596 6.15 41.29 -6.87
N LYS A 597 7.01 40.26 -6.76
CA LYS A 597 8.47 40.43 -6.62
C LYS A 597 9.12 41.00 -7.87
N GLU A 598 8.67 40.60 -9.06
CA GLU A 598 9.12 41.18 -10.33
C GLU A 598 8.74 42.66 -10.43
N LYS A 599 7.52 43.05 -10.01
CA LYS A 599 7.13 44.46 -9.92
C LYS A 599 7.98 45.24 -8.90
N GLU A 600 8.13 44.73 -7.68
CA GLU A 600 8.96 45.37 -6.64
C GLU A 600 10.39 45.60 -7.15
N PHE A 601 10.99 44.60 -7.79
CA PHE A 601 12.30 44.71 -8.43
C PHE A 601 12.34 45.80 -9.52
N LEU A 602 11.39 45.82 -10.45
CA LEU A 602 11.37 46.81 -11.53
C LEU A 602 11.22 48.24 -10.97
N GLU A 603 10.42 48.43 -9.93
CA GLU A 603 10.35 49.70 -9.22
C GLU A 603 11.67 50.09 -8.55
N GLU A 604 12.37 49.16 -7.89
CA GLU A 604 13.68 49.40 -7.28
C GLU A 604 14.77 49.67 -8.34
N GLN A 605 14.75 48.94 -9.45
CA GLN A 605 15.69 49.13 -10.57
C GLN A 605 15.52 50.51 -11.22
N LEU A 606 14.28 50.97 -11.39
CA LEU A 606 13.99 52.33 -11.85
C LEU A 606 14.49 53.39 -10.84
N LYS A 607 14.21 53.21 -9.54
CA LYS A 607 14.71 54.09 -8.46
C LYS A 607 16.25 54.12 -8.39
N ALA A 608 16.91 53.02 -8.73
CA ALA A 608 18.37 52.87 -8.76
C ALA A 608 19.03 53.24 -10.11
N GLY A 609 18.28 53.84 -11.05
CA GLY A 609 18.82 54.28 -12.34
C GLY A 609 19.30 53.13 -13.24
N GLY A 610 18.64 51.98 -13.20
CA GLY A 610 18.90 50.81 -14.04
C GLY A 610 20.03 49.88 -13.56
N ARG A 611 20.81 50.28 -12.54
CA ARG A 611 22.11 49.66 -12.20
C ARG A 611 22.06 48.43 -11.30
N THR A 612 20.90 48.07 -10.76
CA THR A 612 20.74 46.91 -9.86
C THR A 612 20.25 45.67 -10.61
N ALA A 613 20.83 44.52 -10.29
CA ALA A 613 20.38 43.21 -10.75
C ALA A 613 20.28 42.25 -9.56
N ILE A 614 19.06 41.77 -9.25
CA ILE A 614 18.82 40.79 -8.17
C ILE A 614 19.52 39.47 -8.49
N VAL A 615 19.40 39.01 -9.73
CA VAL A 615 19.97 37.76 -10.22
C VAL A 615 21.44 38.00 -10.57
N LYS A 616 22.32 37.73 -9.60
CA LYS A 616 23.77 37.73 -9.77
C LYS A 616 24.15 36.55 -10.67
N LYS A 617 25.12 36.74 -11.57
CA LYS A 617 25.81 35.62 -12.20
C LYS A 617 26.69 34.95 -11.13
N TYR A 618 26.52 33.65 -10.92
CA TYR A 618 27.36 32.91 -9.98
C TYR A 618 28.72 32.63 -10.64
N ARG A 619 29.79 32.54 -9.83
CA ARG A 619 31.04 31.93 -10.29
C ARG A 619 30.84 30.42 -10.27
N TYR A 620 30.62 29.83 -11.43
CA TYR A 620 30.58 28.37 -11.61
C TYR A 620 31.81 27.90 -12.39
N SER A 621 32.09 26.61 -12.30
CA SER A 621 33.13 25.93 -13.08
C SER A 621 32.45 24.92 -14.01
N VAL A 622 33.09 24.66 -15.15
CA VAL A 622 32.78 23.50 -16.01
C VAL A 622 33.68 22.30 -15.70
N ALA A 623 34.73 22.50 -14.89
CA ALA A 623 35.50 21.40 -14.34
C ALA A 623 34.69 20.73 -13.23
N VAL A 624 34.46 19.43 -13.41
CA VAL A 624 33.77 18.49 -12.53
C VAL A 624 34.74 17.33 -12.19
N PRO A 625 34.44 16.46 -11.21
CA PRO A 625 35.30 15.31 -10.90
C PRO A 625 35.28 14.24 -12.01
N ASP A 626 36.23 13.32 -11.96
CA ASP A 626 36.44 12.28 -12.99
C ASP A 626 35.25 11.32 -13.20
N ASP A 627 34.28 11.28 -12.29
CA ASP A 627 33.04 10.50 -12.39
C ASP A 627 31.84 11.30 -12.96
N GLN A 628 32.07 12.53 -13.43
CA GLN A 628 31.06 13.43 -13.97
C GLN A 628 31.47 14.04 -15.32
N LEU A 629 30.49 14.49 -16.09
CA LEU A 629 30.69 15.28 -17.32
C LEU A 629 29.85 16.56 -17.25
N TYR A 630 30.49 17.72 -17.40
CA TYR A 630 29.74 18.96 -17.63
C TYR A 630 29.20 18.95 -19.06
N TRP A 631 27.87 18.94 -19.19
CA TRP A 631 27.18 18.91 -20.46
C TRP A 631 26.25 20.13 -20.63
N PRO A 632 26.32 20.87 -21.75
CA PRO A 632 25.44 22.01 -22.03
C PRO A 632 24.06 21.52 -22.49
N TYR A 633 23.14 21.30 -21.55
CA TYR A 633 21.81 20.76 -21.85
C TYR A 633 20.98 21.64 -22.79
N GLU A 634 20.60 21.13 -23.97
CA GLU A 634 19.74 21.82 -24.95
C GLU A 634 18.31 21.22 -25.03
N GLY A 635 18.12 19.97 -24.61
CA GLY A 635 16.82 19.29 -24.54
C GLY A 635 16.88 17.75 -24.66
N GLU A 636 18.06 17.22 -24.93
CA GLU A 636 18.41 15.81 -25.05
C GLU A 636 18.41 15.05 -23.71
N TYR A 637 18.11 13.76 -23.77
CA TYR A 637 18.10 12.86 -22.62
C TYR A 637 18.82 11.56 -22.98
N TRP A 638 19.88 11.25 -22.25
CA TRP A 638 20.58 9.97 -22.37
C TRP A 638 19.97 8.97 -21.37
N ARG A 639 19.88 7.69 -21.74
CA ARG A 639 19.05 6.68 -21.06
C ARG A 639 19.74 6.06 -19.83
N ASP A 640 21.06 5.94 -19.94
CA ASP A 640 22.04 5.61 -18.91
C ASP A 640 22.15 6.71 -17.85
N GLU A 641 22.20 7.97 -18.27
CA GLU A 641 22.30 9.15 -17.39
C GLU A 641 20.99 9.54 -16.67
N LEU A 642 19.89 8.77 -16.86
CA LEU A 642 18.67 8.98 -16.08
C LEU A 642 18.97 8.75 -14.58
N GLY A 643 18.93 9.83 -13.81
CA GLY A 643 19.26 9.84 -12.38
C GLY A 643 20.75 9.99 -12.03
N THR A 644 21.63 10.38 -12.96
CA THR A 644 22.92 11.03 -12.61
C THR A 644 22.81 12.55 -12.59
N TYR A 645 21.94 13.14 -13.42
CA TYR A 645 21.90 14.58 -13.68
C TYR A 645 21.94 15.43 -12.40
N GLN A 646 22.83 16.44 -12.40
CA GLN A 646 22.90 17.53 -11.42
C GLN A 646 22.84 18.86 -12.18
N TYR A 647 21.96 19.77 -11.77
CA TYR A 647 21.76 21.03 -12.49
C TYR A 647 22.70 22.13 -12.00
N THR A 648 23.69 22.55 -12.78
CA THR A 648 24.56 23.68 -12.42
C THR A 648 23.78 25.01 -12.48
N MET A 649 23.60 25.68 -11.34
CA MET A 649 23.01 27.02 -11.32
C MET A 649 24.06 28.07 -11.71
N THR A 650 23.84 28.71 -12.85
CA THR A 650 24.74 29.77 -13.37
C THR A 650 24.41 31.17 -12.85
N LYS A 651 23.23 31.34 -12.23
CA LYS A 651 22.72 32.63 -11.75
C LYS A 651 21.60 32.47 -10.70
N GLY A 652 21.43 33.49 -9.85
CA GLY A 652 20.32 33.63 -8.90
C GLY A 652 20.62 34.67 -7.82
N CYS A 653 19.87 34.68 -6.72
CA CYS A 653 20.04 35.65 -5.61
C CYS A 653 20.57 35.07 -4.30
N ILE A 654 20.50 33.74 -4.11
CA ILE A 654 21.06 33.02 -2.96
C ILE A 654 22.56 32.76 -3.22
N GLU A 655 23.41 32.75 -2.20
CA GLU A 655 24.82 32.40 -2.41
C GLU A 655 24.95 30.90 -2.72
N ARG A 656 25.59 30.54 -3.84
CA ARG A 656 25.60 29.17 -4.37
C ARG A 656 26.08 28.14 -3.33
N ASP A 657 27.10 28.51 -2.56
CA ASP A 657 27.73 27.65 -1.56
C ASP A 657 26.92 27.57 -0.25
N SER A 658 25.97 28.49 -0.04
CA SER A 658 25.03 28.45 1.10
C SER A 658 23.79 27.59 0.80
N ALA A 659 23.36 27.55 -0.47
CA ALA A 659 22.37 26.60 -0.97
C ALA A 659 22.95 25.17 -1.06
N ASN A 660 24.00 24.99 -1.87
CA ASN A 660 24.60 23.69 -2.17
C ASN A 660 25.58 23.26 -1.06
N ARG A 661 25.12 23.25 0.19
CA ARG A 661 25.92 22.75 1.32
C ARG A 661 26.15 21.25 1.18
N ASP A 662 27.34 20.90 0.70
CA ASP A 662 27.76 19.52 0.48
C ASP A 662 27.58 18.61 1.70
N VAL A 663 27.29 17.35 1.40
CA VAL A 663 27.29 16.28 2.42
C VAL A 663 28.74 16.02 2.90
N GLN A 664 29.72 16.19 2.02
CA GLN A 664 31.15 15.98 2.32
C GLN A 664 31.76 17.07 3.21
N ALA A 665 31.22 18.30 3.25
CA ALA A 665 31.69 19.33 4.17
C ALA A 665 31.54 18.93 5.66
N SER A 666 30.72 17.93 5.96
CA SER A 666 30.56 17.32 7.28
C SER A 666 31.38 16.04 7.53
N SER A 667 32.18 15.55 6.57
CA SER A 667 33.15 14.45 6.79
C SER A 667 34.57 14.93 7.10
N GLN A 668 34.91 16.17 6.74
CA GLN A 668 36.18 16.82 7.10
C GLN A 668 36.14 17.57 8.44
N ALA A 669 35.03 17.43 9.19
CA ALA A 669 34.81 18.05 10.50
C ALA A 669 34.51 16.99 11.58
N ARG A 670 35.47 16.08 11.77
CA ARG A 670 35.53 15.08 12.86
C ARG A 670 36.98 14.82 13.26
#